data_AF-A0A3P1ZVS0-F1
#
_entry.id   AF-A0A3P1ZVS0-F1
#
_cell.length_a   1.000
_cell.length_b   1.000
_cell.length_c   1.000
_cell.angle_alpha   90.00
_cell.angle_beta   90.00
_cell.angle_gamma   90.00
#
_symmetry.space_group_name_H-M   'P 1'
#
loop_
_entity.id
_entity.type
_entity.pdbx_description
1 polymer ?
#
loop_
_entity_poly.entity_id
_entity_poly.type
_entity_poly.pdbx_seq_one_letter_code
_entity_poly.pdbx_strand_id
1 'polypeptide(L)'
;MKNYMTIREFEICAIRILDDCSPEIRKVLKEEWYILNGCCYINKNTNNIELIKEDDLTGFFGPGISVSAIVGMNGSGKSSLLELIYRIVNNLGCLLTKGKRRRAAEQMYFVEGLYAELYYKVNGRLGVISCKGDDVSFGYCGDVFVTLRAFDGLNPSRDTVKMEDFVKWAKESLFYTIVTNYSMQAFCSQDFDSEPCYILDKKREKQPVEDCIWIDGLFHKNDGYMSPIVLNPYRDGGTVDMAKEHRLTKYRLSAAMIYAERRGRDFMRDYKLNCIKYKFDKTEIDKKFLEKAKISEDKYWSYRPGKNARVDFGTAILCEYGANRLDFSDTIARTIAMYLIYKTYSIANAYPSYDEYSGIGNVSGFIDETNTDTALLVYNLVHRIKIDKSHITLKIRQVLHFMEALEKGRINTQKLLLNEIDYWEYVKIVAPEEELKSMSSIQEYLPPSFFTIDIDLNHYKDGEKTNKTPISINRLSSGERQYLYTFSTYIYHILNLLSIQESRRVKYRRFNLVFDEVEICFHPEYQRRFVDELLGFIRRMRMNSHATYNIIIATHSPFILTDIPQKNILYLEDGHVPDYSQFKNPFAANICDVLYQSFFLREGFVGEYARNKIRDVFSWLNVEDRVRMNKSRWEQMDTLMRLIGDPFIKIQLKQLFLKKTGYLYEETDN
;
A
#
# COMPACT_ATOMS: atom_id res chain seq x y z
N MET A 1 -22.33 30.93 18.39
CA MET A 1 -22.42 30.52 16.96
C MET A 1 -21.55 29.30 16.77
N LYS A 2 -22.16 28.11 16.59
CA LYS A 2 -21.43 26.90 16.17
C LYS A 2 -20.91 27.19 14.75
N ASN A 3 -19.60 27.38 14.60
CA ASN A 3 -18.99 27.33 13.27
C ASN A 3 -19.39 25.99 12.66
N TYR A 4 -20.18 26.02 11.58
CA TYR A 4 -20.35 24.88 10.71
C TYR A 4 -18.95 24.50 10.22
N MET A 5 -18.30 23.56 10.90
CA MET A 5 -17.17 22.85 10.29
C MET A 5 -17.77 22.21 9.05
N THR A 6 -17.39 22.73 7.87
CA THR A 6 -17.65 22.07 6.59
C THR A 6 -17.32 20.59 6.76
N ILE A 7 -18.36 19.77 6.69
CA ILE A 7 -18.26 18.32 6.76
C ILE A 7 -17.29 17.91 5.65
N ARG A 8 -16.15 17.31 6.04
CA ARG A 8 -15.16 16.73 5.12
C ARG A 8 -15.35 15.24 5.12
N GLU A 9 -16.01 14.73 4.09
CA GLU A 9 -16.36 13.32 3.92
C GLU A 9 -15.84 12.78 2.60
N PHE A 10 -15.43 11.51 2.64
CA PHE A 10 -15.11 10.73 1.45
C PHE A 10 -15.32 9.26 1.76
N GLU A 11 -16.20 8.60 1.00
CA GLU A 11 -16.54 7.19 1.18
C GLU A 11 -16.77 6.56 -0.19
N ILE A 12 -16.24 5.35 -0.44
CA ILE A 12 -16.66 4.56 -1.61
C ILE A 12 -17.91 3.80 -1.19
N CYS A 13 -19.02 4.02 -1.90
CA CYS A 13 -20.35 3.63 -1.45
C CYS A 13 -20.78 2.29 -2.02
N ALA A 14 -20.65 2.12 -3.33
CA ALA A 14 -21.16 0.95 -4.03
C ALA A 14 -20.48 0.74 -5.38
N ILE A 15 -20.61 -0.47 -5.89
CA ILE A 15 -20.23 -0.86 -7.24
C ILE A 15 -21.45 -1.46 -7.92
N ARG A 16 -21.69 -1.10 -9.18
CA ARG A 16 -22.69 -1.75 -10.03
C ARG A 16 -21.99 -2.44 -11.18
N ILE A 17 -22.18 -3.74 -11.32
CA ILE A 17 -21.76 -4.48 -12.52
C ILE A 17 -22.91 -4.41 -13.51
N LEU A 18 -22.61 -4.07 -14.76
CA LEU A 18 -23.61 -3.96 -15.84
C LEU A 18 -23.60 -5.22 -16.71
N ASP A 19 -24.71 -5.49 -17.38
CA ASP A 19 -24.98 -6.72 -18.15
C ASP A 19 -23.90 -7.05 -19.20
N ASP A 20 -23.31 -6.04 -19.83
CA ASP A 20 -22.29 -6.21 -20.89
C ASP A 20 -20.86 -6.47 -20.35
N CYS A 21 -20.68 -6.59 -19.03
CA CYS A 21 -19.36 -6.78 -18.44
C CYS A 21 -18.80 -8.16 -18.78
N SER A 22 -17.58 -8.20 -19.31
CA SER A 22 -16.91 -9.46 -19.70
C SER A 22 -16.90 -10.47 -18.52
N PRO A 23 -17.29 -11.74 -18.75
CA PRO A 23 -17.19 -12.82 -17.76
C PRO A 23 -15.79 -12.98 -17.16
N GLU A 24 -14.74 -12.77 -17.96
CA GLU A 24 -13.34 -12.86 -17.51
C GLU A 24 -12.99 -11.77 -16.49
N ILE A 25 -13.56 -10.57 -16.67
CA ILE A 25 -13.35 -9.42 -15.78
C ILE A 25 -14.14 -9.56 -14.48
N ARG A 26 -15.43 -9.92 -14.57
CA ARG A 26 -16.28 -10.07 -13.38
C ARG A 26 -15.99 -11.37 -12.61
N LYS A 27 -15.37 -12.35 -13.26
CA LYS A 27 -15.04 -13.66 -12.69
C LYS A 27 -16.30 -14.31 -12.10
N VAL A 28 -16.33 -14.54 -10.80
CA VAL A 28 -17.47 -15.14 -10.09
C VAL A 28 -18.63 -14.16 -9.85
N LEU A 29 -18.38 -12.85 -9.92
CA LEU A 29 -19.35 -11.81 -9.58
C LEU A 29 -20.54 -11.77 -10.57
N LYS A 30 -21.70 -11.44 -10.02
CA LYS A 30 -22.97 -11.29 -10.75
C LYS A 30 -23.20 -9.83 -11.18
N GLU A 31 -24.07 -9.66 -12.17
CA GLU A 31 -24.47 -8.34 -12.68
C GLU A 31 -25.47 -7.68 -11.71
N GLU A 32 -24.96 -7.18 -10.59
CA GLU A 32 -25.78 -6.59 -9.53
C GLU A 32 -25.10 -5.42 -8.80
N TRP A 33 -25.77 -4.91 -7.77
CA TRP A 33 -25.26 -3.87 -6.88
C TRP A 33 -24.53 -4.47 -5.68
N TYR A 34 -23.30 -4.02 -5.46
CA TYR A 34 -22.48 -4.33 -4.30
C TYR A 34 -22.33 -3.09 -3.43
N ILE A 35 -23.15 -3.00 -2.37
CA ILE A 35 -23.15 -1.86 -1.44
C ILE A 35 -22.07 -2.08 -0.36
N LEU A 36 -21.09 -1.18 -0.28
CA LEU A 36 -19.93 -1.30 0.62
C LEU A 36 -20.18 -0.70 2.01
N ASN A 37 -21.13 0.22 2.13
CA ASN A 37 -21.47 0.84 3.41
C ASN A 37 -22.87 1.44 3.44
N GLY A 38 -23.32 1.74 4.65
CA GLY A 38 -24.66 2.18 4.95
C GLY A 38 -24.90 3.67 4.71
N CYS A 39 -24.05 4.36 3.94
CA CYS A 39 -24.30 5.77 3.59
C CYS A 39 -25.28 5.90 2.40
N CYS A 40 -25.61 4.79 1.75
CA CYS A 40 -26.48 4.74 0.58
C CYS A 40 -27.39 3.50 0.57
N TYR A 41 -28.43 3.53 -0.26
CA TYR A 41 -29.32 2.40 -0.54
C TYR A 41 -29.76 2.41 -2.01
N ILE A 42 -30.25 1.27 -2.50
CA ILE A 42 -30.87 1.19 -3.84
C ILE A 42 -32.37 1.40 -3.71
N ASN A 43 -32.90 2.42 -4.39
CA ASN A 43 -34.32 2.66 -4.47
C ASN A 43 -34.97 1.57 -5.33
N LYS A 44 -35.83 0.76 -4.71
CA LYS A 44 -36.49 -0.39 -5.36
C LYS A 44 -37.35 -0.03 -6.57
N ASN A 45 -37.87 1.20 -6.65
CA ASN A 45 -38.74 1.63 -7.73
C ASN A 45 -37.95 2.10 -8.96
N THR A 46 -36.80 2.75 -8.74
CA THR A 46 -36.00 3.36 -9.82
C THR A 46 -34.76 2.54 -10.17
N ASN A 47 -34.38 1.57 -9.33
CA ASN A 47 -33.10 0.86 -9.38
C ASN A 47 -31.88 1.80 -9.41
N ASN A 48 -32.02 2.99 -8.81
CA ASN A 48 -30.96 3.97 -8.66
C ASN A 48 -30.47 4.00 -7.21
N ILE A 49 -29.18 4.30 -7.06
CA ILE A 49 -28.57 4.52 -5.76
C ILE A 49 -28.91 5.92 -5.22
N GLU A 50 -29.26 5.99 -3.93
CA GLU A 50 -29.58 7.22 -3.22
C GLU A 50 -28.79 7.30 -1.91
N LEU A 51 -28.39 8.51 -1.53
CA LEU A 51 -27.73 8.76 -0.24
C LEU A 51 -28.75 8.79 0.90
N ILE A 52 -28.37 8.26 2.05
CA ILE A 52 -29.15 8.44 3.28
C ILE A 52 -28.99 9.88 3.78
N LYS A 53 -30.12 10.53 4.11
CA LYS A 53 -30.14 11.95 4.53
C LYS A 53 -29.42 12.20 5.85
N GLU A 54 -29.54 11.26 6.79
CA GLU A 54 -28.87 11.30 8.10
C GLU A 54 -28.15 9.99 8.30
N ASP A 55 -26.83 9.98 8.06
CA ASP A 55 -25.99 8.82 8.35
C ASP A 55 -25.44 8.93 9.78
N ASP A 56 -25.96 8.10 10.67
CA ASP A 56 -25.60 8.01 12.09
C ASP A 56 -24.16 7.51 12.34
N LEU A 57 -23.46 7.01 11.31
CA LEU A 57 -22.02 6.67 11.42
C LEU A 57 -21.09 7.79 10.94
N THR A 58 -21.62 8.95 10.57
CA THR A 58 -20.80 10.10 10.18
C THR A 58 -19.84 10.46 11.31
N GLY A 59 -18.53 10.30 11.07
CA GLY A 59 -17.49 10.58 12.05
C GLY A 59 -17.31 9.51 13.15
N PHE A 60 -17.97 8.36 13.05
CA PHE A 60 -17.87 7.24 14.01
C PHE A 60 -16.43 6.77 14.21
N PHE A 61 -15.67 6.59 13.12
CA PHE A 61 -14.24 6.22 13.17
C PHE A 61 -13.30 7.42 13.33
N GLY A 62 -13.86 8.62 13.52
CA GLY A 62 -13.14 9.89 13.65
C GLY A 62 -13.37 10.84 12.47
N PRO A 63 -12.96 12.12 12.62
CA PRO A 63 -13.24 13.14 11.60
C PRO A 63 -12.60 12.81 10.25
N GLY A 64 -13.44 12.75 9.21
CA GLY A 64 -13.02 12.50 7.83
C GLY A 64 -12.49 11.10 7.56
N ILE A 65 -12.87 10.11 8.38
CA ILE A 65 -12.47 8.70 8.23
C ILE A 65 -13.72 7.83 8.15
N SER A 66 -13.80 7.00 7.12
CA SER A 66 -14.76 5.89 7.02
C SER A 66 -14.02 4.56 6.95
N VAL A 67 -14.62 3.53 7.52
CA VAL A 67 -14.11 2.15 7.49
C VAL A 67 -15.24 1.23 7.08
N SER A 68 -14.97 0.37 6.11
CA SER A 68 -15.83 -0.74 5.69
C SER A 68 -15.04 -2.03 5.55
N ALA A 69 -15.75 -3.16 5.58
CA ALA A 69 -15.17 -4.47 5.34
C ALA A 69 -15.91 -5.25 4.25
N ILE A 70 -15.17 -6.13 3.59
CA ILE A 70 -15.69 -7.11 2.64
C ILE A 70 -15.37 -8.49 3.19
N VAL A 71 -16.39 -9.32 3.40
CA VAL A 71 -16.25 -10.68 3.94
C VAL A 71 -16.98 -11.70 3.10
N GLY A 72 -16.49 -12.94 3.15
CA GLY A 72 -16.96 -14.02 2.30
C GLY A 72 -15.99 -15.20 2.32
N MET A 73 -16.48 -16.38 1.96
CA MET A 73 -15.63 -17.57 1.83
C MET A 73 -14.56 -17.39 0.73
N ASN A 74 -13.55 -18.26 0.68
CA ASN A 74 -12.63 -18.28 -0.46
C ASN A 74 -13.43 -18.56 -1.74
N GLY A 75 -13.12 -17.84 -2.82
CA GLY A 75 -13.87 -17.95 -4.08
C GLY A 75 -15.20 -17.16 -4.13
N SER A 76 -15.62 -16.49 -3.05
CA SER A 76 -16.85 -15.67 -3.03
C SER A 76 -16.78 -14.37 -3.85
N GLY A 77 -15.60 -13.99 -4.33
CA GLY A 77 -15.42 -12.79 -5.17
C GLY A 77 -14.89 -11.54 -4.46
N LYS A 78 -14.42 -11.61 -3.21
CA LYS A 78 -13.84 -10.46 -2.48
C LYS A 78 -12.72 -9.77 -3.27
N SER A 79 -11.68 -10.52 -3.65
CA SER A 79 -10.56 -9.99 -4.43
C SER A 79 -11.00 -9.59 -5.83
N SER A 80 -11.91 -10.34 -6.46
CA SER A 80 -12.50 -9.97 -7.76
C SER A 80 -13.21 -8.61 -7.71
N LEU A 81 -13.91 -8.29 -6.62
CA LEU A 81 -14.59 -7.01 -6.45
C LEU A 81 -13.59 -5.87 -6.27
N LEU A 82 -12.53 -6.09 -5.48
CA LEU A 82 -11.44 -5.13 -5.35
C LEU A 82 -10.71 -4.90 -6.69
N GLU A 83 -10.39 -5.96 -7.41
CA GLU A 83 -9.79 -5.87 -8.75
C GLU A 83 -10.68 -5.13 -9.74
N LEU A 84 -12.01 -5.25 -9.63
CA LEU A 84 -12.95 -4.47 -10.44
C LEU A 84 -12.84 -2.97 -10.15
N ILE A 85 -12.73 -2.56 -8.88
CA ILE A 85 -12.41 -1.17 -8.51
C ILE A 85 -11.09 -0.75 -9.16
N TYR A 86 -10.07 -1.61 -9.12
CA TYR A 86 -8.76 -1.32 -9.70
C TYR A 86 -8.84 -1.14 -11.22
N ARG A 87 -9.59 -1.97 -11.94
CA ARG A 87 -9.81 -1.82 -13.39
C ARG A 87 -10.54 -0.52 -13.75
N ILE A 88 -11.56 -0.14 -12.98
CA ILE A 88 -12.28 1.14 -13.17
C ILE A 88 -11.30 2.32 -13.01
N VAL A 89 -10.52 2.31 -11.92
CA VAL A 89 -9.54 3.37 -11.63
C VAL A 89 -8.37 3.36 -12.64
N ASN A 90 -7.97 2.18 -13.12
CA ASN A 90 -6.97 2.00 -14.17
C ASN A 90 -7.42 2.60 -15.50
N ASN A 91 -8.61 2.24 -16.00
CA ASN A 91 -9.12 2.76 -17.27
C ASN A 91 -9.28 4.29 -17.26
N LEU A 92 -9.77 4.83 -16.14
CA LEU A 92 -9.79 6.28 -15.92
C LEU A 92 -8.36 6.86 -15.96
N GLY A 93 -7.40 6.23 -15.28
CA GLY A 93 -5.99 6.62 -15.27
C GLY A 93 -5.34 6.60 -16.66
N CYS A 94 -5.61 5.57 -17.48
CA CYS A 94 -5.16 5.49 -18.88
C CYS A 94 -5.57 6.72 -19.68
N LEU A 95 -6.83 7.13 -19.55
CA LEU A 95 -7.39 8.27 -20.29
C LEU A 95 -6.90 9.62 -19.75
N LEU A 96 -6.84 9.77 -18.42
CA LEU A 96 -6.30 10.97 -17.78
C LEU A 96 -4.82 11.18 -18.10
N THR A 97 -4.06 10.10 -18.28
CA THR A 97 -2.62 10.15 -18.56
C THR A 97 -2.26 10.08 -20.04
N LYS A 98 -3.23 9.85 -20.93
CA LYS A 98 -3.04 9.80 -22.38
C LYS A 98 -2.30 11.02 -22.91
N GLY A 99 -1.25 10.77 -23.70
CA GLY A 99 -0.39 11.81 -24.28
C GLY A 99 0.56 12.50 -23.28
N LYS A 100 0.63 12.06 -22.01
CA LYS A 100 1.56 12.59 -21.00
C LYS A 100 2.76 11.67 -20.88
N ARG A 101 3.96 12.26 -20.75
CA ARG A 101 5.21 11.51 -20.66
C ARG A 101 5.32 10.76 -19.32
N ARG A 102 5.48 9.43 -19.35
CA ARG A 102 5.62 8.56 -18.16
C ARG A 102 6.86 7.64 -18.21
N ARG A 103 8.03 8.15 -18.63
CA ARG A 103 9.21 7.30 -18.94
C ARG A 103 9.78 6.45 -17.78
N ALA A 104 9.53 6.80 -16.52
CA ALA A 104 10.01 6.01 -15.36
C ALA A 104 8.90 5.24 -14.62
N ALA A 105 7.67 5.31 -15.10
CA ALA A 105 6.61 4.40 -14.70
C ALA A 105 6.37 3.42 -15.85
N GLU A 106 5.87 2.25 -15.50
CA GLU A 106 5.44 1.30 -16.51
C GLU A 106 4.22 1.84 -17.27
N GLN A 107 4.10 1.41 -18.53
CA GLN A 107 2.98 1.76 -19.38
C GLN A 107 1.68 1.27 -18.73
N MET A 108 0.65 2.10 -18.74
CA MET A 108 -0.68 1.65 -18.36
C MET A 108 -1.40 1.09 -19.59
N TYR A 109 -2.16 0.02 -19.37
CA TYR A 109 -2.94 -0.64 -20.40
C TYR A 109 -4.42 -0.46 -20.11
N PHE A 110 -5.15 -0.03 -21.13
CA PHE A 110 -6.60 0.06 -21.07
C PHE A 110 -7.19 -1.35 -21.17
N VAL A 111 -8.11 -1.68 -20.27
CA VAL A 111 -8.80 -2.97 -20.21
C VAL A 111 -10.14 -2.85 -20.93
N GLU A 112 -10.31 -3.56 -22.03
CA GLU A 112 -11.58 -3.61 -22.78
C GLU A 112 -12.61 -4.52 -22.08
N GLY A 113 -13.90 -4.36 -22.39
CA GLY A 113 -14.95 -5.25 -21.88
C GLY A 113 -15.38 -4.96 -20.44
N LEU A 114 -14.87 -3.90 -19.84
CA LEU A 114 -15.29 -3.42 -18.53
C LEU A 114 -16.57 -2.60 -18.62
N TYR A 115 -17.65 -3.11 -18.04
CA TYR A 115 -18.93 -2.40 -17.90
C TYR A 115 -19.34 -2.36 -16.43
N ALA A 116 -18.93 -1.32 -15.72
CA ALA A 116 -19.17 -1.18 -14.29
C ALA A 116 -19.16 0.28 -13.85
N GLU A 117 -19.84 0.57 -12.74
CA GLU A 117 -19.97 1.90 -12.16
C GLU A 117 -19.51 1.89 -10.70
N LEU A 118 -18.59 2.78 -10.35
CA LEU A 118 -18.08 2.97 -8.99
C LEU A 118 -18.66 4.26 -8.40
N TYR A 119 -19.47 4.12 -7.36
CA TYR A 119 -20.13 5.22 -6.67
C TYR A 119 -19.39 5.61 -5.40
N TYR A 120 -19.28 6.91 -5.14
CA TYR A 120 -18.60 7.45 -3.96
C TYR A 120 -19.26 8.73 -3.44
N LYS A 121 -19.24 8.95 -2.13
CA LYS A 121 -19.79 10.12 -1.46
C LYS A 121 -18.67 11.10 -1.17
N VAL A 122 -18.90 12.37 -1.47
CA VAL A 122 -18.01 13.48 -1.11
C VAL A 122 -18.84 14.63 -0.56
N ASN A 123 -18.64 14.98 0.71
CA ASN A 123 -19.30 16.11 1.37
C ASN A 123 -20.84 16.14 1.09
N GLY A 124 -21.50 14.99 1.24
CA GLY A 124 -22.94 14.84 0.99
C GLY A 124 -23.37 14.76 -0.48
N ARG A 125 -22.45 14.75 -1.44
CA ARG A 125 -22.74 14.61 -2.88
C ARG A 125 -22.34 13.22 -3.37
N LEU A 126 -23.20 12.61 -4.17
CA LEU A 126 -22.94 11.32 -4.80
C LEU A 126 -22.19 11.53 -6.12
N GLY A 127 -20.97 11.00 -6.20
CA GLY A 127 -20.15 10.94 -7.40
C GLY A 127 -20.11 9.53 -7.97
N VAL A 128 -19.79 9.43 -9.26
CA VAL A 128 -19.66 8.16 -9.96
C VAL A 128 -18.50 8.20 -10.95
N ILE A 129 -17.81 7.07 -11.13
CA ILE A 129 -16.94 6.77 -12.27
C ILE A 129 -17.58 5.58 -12.99
N SER A 130 -18.01 5.76 -14.23
CA SER A 130 -18.72 4.79 -15.05
C SER A 130 -17.84 4.37 -16.22
N CYS A 131 -17.51 3.09 -16.31
CA CYS A 131 -16.88 2.48 -17.47
C CYS A 131 -17.94 1.73 -18.26
N LYS A 132 -18.11 2.06 -19.55
CA LYS A 132 -19.03 1.40 -20.48
C LYS A 132 -18.27 1.08 -21.76
N GLY A 133 -17.47 0.02 -21.72
CA GLY A 133 -16.57 -0.35 -22.81
C GLY A 133 -15.50 0.72 -23.03
N ASP A 134 -15.50 1.35 -24.20
CA ASP A 134 -14.50 2.35 -24.60
C ASP A 134 -14.73 3.73 -23.97
N ASP A 135 -15.90 3.98 -23.37
CA ASP A 135 -16.24 5.25 -22.74
C ASP A 135 -16.09 5.18 -21.22
N VAL A 136 -15.32 6.12 -20.66
CA VAL A 136 -15.19 6.33 -19.21
C VAL A 136 -15.73 7.71 -18.86
N SER A 137 -16.78 7.75 -18.05
CA SER A 137 -17.42 8.99 -17.61
C SER A 137 -17.31 9.17 -16.10
N PHE A 138 -17.12 10.40 -15.62
CA PHE A 138 -17.15 10.69 -14.19
C PHE A 138 -17.76 12.06 -13.89
N GLY A 139 -18.35 12.18 -12.71
CA GLY A 139 -19.02 13.40 -12.28
C GLY A 139 -19.86 13.19 -11.02
N TYR A 140 -20.52 14.25 -10.57
CA TYR A 140 -21.52 14.18 -9.50
C TYR A 140 -22.92 13.97 -10.10
N CYS A 141 -23.75 13.16 -9.45
CA CYS A 141 -25.14 12.99 -9.83
C CYS A 141 -25.86 14.35 -9.82
N GLY A 142 -26.51 14.68 -10.93
CA GLY A 142 -27.17 15.98 -11.14
C GLY A 142 -26.30 17.06 -11.81
N ASP A 143 -24.98 16.84 -11.94
CA ASP A 143 -24.07 17.72 -12.67
C ASP A 143 -23.84 17.23 -14.10
N VAL A 144 -23.15 18.04 -14.92
CA VAL A 144 -22.63 17.62 -16.22
C VAL A 144 -21.43 16.69 -16.03
N PHE A 145 -21.47 15.54 -16.69
CA PHE A 145 -20.42 14.53 -16.63
C PHE A 145 -19.29 14.85 -17.60
N VAL A 146 -18.06 14.50 -17.19
CA VAL A 146 -16.92 14.44 -18.10
C VAL A 146 -16.88 13.03 -18.68
N THR A 147 -16.92 12.93 -20.02
CA THR A 147 -16.78 11.65 -20.74
C THR A 147 -15.49 11.65 -21.54
N LEU A 148 -14.68 10.60 -21.34
CA LEU A 148 -13.42 10.38 -22.03
C LEU A 148 -13.51 9.07 -22.82
N ARG A 149 -13.11 9.10 -24.08
CA ARG A 149 -13.20 7.96 -24.99
C ARG A 149 -11.83 7.35 -25.28
N ALA A 150 -11.74 6.03 -25.22
CA ALA A 150 -10.54 5.28 -25.52
C ALA A 150 -10.29 5.19 -27.03
N PHE A 151 -11.32 4.81 -27.81
CA PHE A 151 -11.24 4.54 -29.24
C PHE A 151 -12.38 5.18 -30.04
N ASP A 152 -12.05 5.69 -31.24
CA ASP A 152 -12.99 6.14 -32.27
C ASP A 152 -12.98 5.09 -33.40
N GLY A 153 -13.84 4.07 -33.28
CA GLY A 153 -13.80 2.88 -34.13
C GLY A 153 -12.56 2.03 -33.85
N LEU A 154 -11.78 1.73 -34.89
CA LEU A 154 -10.54 0.94 -34.78
C LEU A 154 -9.31 1.78 -34.39
N ASN A 155 -9.46 3.08 -34.13
CA ASN A 155 -8.32 3.96 -33.83
C ASN A 155 -8.41 4.50 -32.41
N PRO A 156 -7.30 4.62 -31.67
CA PRO A 156 -7.29 5.35 -30.40
C PRO A 156 -7.80 6.78 -30.60
N SER A 157 -8.68 7.23 -29.71
CA SER A 157 -9.28 8.56 -29.81
C SER A 157 -8.20 9.66 -29.86
N ARG A 158 -8.46 10.76 -30.57
CA ARG A 158 -7.48 11.85 -30.66
C ARG A 158 -7.44 12.73 -29.42
N ASP A 159 -8.50 12.66 -28.60
CA ASP A 159 -8.70 13.50 -27.44
C ASP A 159 -7.66 13.23 -26.35
N THR A 160 -7.18 14.33 -25.76
CA THR A 160 -6.27 14.29 -24.63
C THR A 160 -6.75 15.26 -23.55
N VAL A 161 -6.55 14.89 -22.30
CA VAL A 161 -6.91 15.74 -21.16
C VAL A 161 -5.81 16.78 -20.93
N LYS A 162 -6.17 18.07 -20.88
CA LYS A 162 -5.22 19.12 -20.48
C LYS A 162 -4.78 18.92 -19.03
N MET A 163 -3.53 19.25 -18.73
CA MET A 163 -3.01 19.06 -17.36
C MET A 163 -3.79 19.90 -16.33
N GLU A 164 -4.20 21.11 -16.69
CA GLU A 164 -4.97 22.00 -15.80
C GLU A 164 -6.31 21.39 -15.39
N ASP A 165 -7.03 20.79 -16.36
CA ASP A 165 -8.29 20.10 -16.11
C ASP A 165 -8.09 18.88 -15.21
N PHE A 166 -7.05 18.07 -15.48
CA PHE A 166 -6.74 16.92 -14.64
C PHE A 166 -6.41 17.34 -13.19
N VAL A 167 -5.58 18.37 -13.01
CA VAL A 167 -5.26 18.90 -11.67
C VAL A 167 -6.51 19.38 -10.94
N LYS A 168 -7.41 20.07 -11.64
CA LYS A 168 -8.69 20.52 -11.10
C LYS A 168 -9.55 19.33 -10.65
N TRP A 169 -9.76 18.35 -11.53
CA TRP A 169 -10.58 17.17 -11.25
C TRP A 169 -10.01 16.32 -10.12
N ALA A 170 -8.69 16.11 -10.08
CA ALA A 170 -8.02 15.38 -9.01
C ALA A 170 -8.24 16.00 -7.62
N LYS A 171 -8.27 17.33 -7.56
CA LYS A 171 -8.52 18.08 -6.33
C LYS A 171 -10.00 18.08 -5.93
N GLU A 172 -10.88 18.30 -6.90
CA GLU A 172 -12.30 18.60 -6.64
C GLU A 172 -13.18 17.35 -6.59
N SER A 173 -12.92 16.36 -7.45
CA SER A 173 -13.86 15.25 -7.71
C SER A 173 -13.26 13.86 -7.50
N LEU A 174 -11.97 13.67 -7.75
CA LEU A 174 -11.35 12.34 -7.70
C LEU A 174 -10.65 12.06 -6.34
N PHE A 175 -10.15 10.84 -6.22
CA PHE A 175 -9.44 10.32 -5.07
C PHE A 175 -8.23 9.50 -5.53
N TYR A 176 -7.33 9.19 -4.59
CA TYR A 176 -6.17 8.35 -4.84
C TYR A 176 -6.28 7.04 -4.06
N THR A 177 -6.07 5.91 -4.73
CA THR A 177 -6.15 4.58 -4.12
C THR A 177 -4.76 4.04 -3.77
N ILE A 178 -4.57 3.56 -2.55
CA ILE A 178 -3.37 2.85 -2.11
C ILE A 178 -3.81 1.46 -1.68
N VAL A 179 -3.24 0.44 -2.32
CA VAL A 179 -3.57 -0.96 -2.05
C VAL A 179 -2.37 -1.65 -1.42
N THR A 180 -2.60 -2.42 -0.35
CA THR A 180 -1.59 -3.32 0.21
C THR A 180 -2.10 -4.75 0.21
N ASN A 181 -1.33 -5.65 -0.40
CA ASN A 181 -1.55 -7.10 -0.38
C ASN A 181 -0.19 -7.81 -0.26
N TYR A 182 0.05 -8.51 0.86
CA TYR A 182 1.26 -9.31 1.09
C TYR A 182 1.06 -10.81 0.83
N SER A 183 -0.09 -11.21 0.27
CA SER A 183 -0.37 -12.58 -0.14
C SER A 183 0.53 -12.96 -1.31
N MET A 184 1.39 -13.97 -1.15
CA MET A 184 2.37 -14.32 -2.19
C MET A 184 1.72 -14.79 -3.48
N GLN A 185 0.50 -15.33 -3.42
CA GLN A 185 -0.26 -15.87 -4.56
C GLN A 185 -1.23 -14.87 -5.18
N ALA A 186 -1.30 -13.64 -4.68
CA ALA A 186 -2.13 -12.60 -5.27
C ALA A 186 -1.32 -11.75 -6.25
N PHE A 187 -2.00 -11.20 -7.26
CA PHE A 187 -1.42 -10.30 -8.25
C PHE A 187 -0.22 -10.90 -8.99
N CYS A 188 -0.26 -12.21 -9.28
CA CYS A 188 0.65 -12.82 -10.24
C CYS A 188 0.18 -12.38 -11.63
N SER A 189 1.08 -11.82 -12.44
CA SER A 189 0.69 -11.20 -13.71
C SER A 189 -0.02 -12.22 -14.63
N GLN A 190 0.38 -13.49 -14.58
CA GLN A 190 -0.24 -14.58 -15.36
C GLN A 190 -1.73 -14.80 -15.05
N ASP A 191 -2.22 -14.37 -13.89
CA ASP A 191 -3.64 -14.50 -13.53
C ASP A 191 -4.56 -13.59 -14.37
N PHE A 192 -3.97 -12.68 -15.16
CA PHE A 192 -4.66 -11.65 -15.94
C PHE A 192 -4.31 -11.74 -17.45
N ASP A 193 -3.64 -12.79 -17.90
CA ASP A 193 -3.16 -12.95 -19.28
C ASP A 193 -4.29 -13.02 -20.33
N SER A 194 -5.44 -13.55 -19.92
CA SER A 194 -6.67 -13.62 -20.73
C SER A 194 -7.30 -12.26 -21.00
N GLU A 195 -6.96 -11.21 -20.23
CA GLU A 195 -7.57 -9.89 -20.37
C GLU A 195 -6.87 -9.06 -21.45
N PRO A 196 -7.53 -8.76 -22.59
CA PRO A 196 -6.90 -8.03 -23.68
C PRO A 196 -6.54 -6.60 -23.25
N CYS A 197 -5.25 -6.29 -23.38
CA CYS A 197 -4.66 -5.03 -22.94
C CYS A 197 -4.33 -4.12 -24.13
N TYR A 198 -4.71 -2.84 -24.05
CA TYR A 198 -4.52 -1.89 -25.13
C TYR A 198 -3.69 -0.66 -24.74
N ILE A 199 -2.82 -0.21 -25.62
CA ILE A 199 -2.10 1.06 -25.48
C ILE A 199 -2.86 2.15 -26.23
N LEU A 200 -3.17 3.26 -25.54
CA LEU A 200 -3.82 4.43 -26.14
C LEU A 200 -2.79 5.37 -26.80
N ASP A 201 -2.02 4.85 -27.76
CA ASP A 201 -1.04 5.61 -28.56
C ASP A 201 -1.58 5.89 -29.97
N LYS A 202 -1.44 7.13 -30.44
CA LYS A 202 -1.92 7.61 -31.75
C LYS A 202 -1.26 6.92 -32.95
N LYS A 203 -0.25 6.08 -32.73
CA LYS A 203 0.52 5.39 -33.77
C LYS A 203 0.05 3.97 -34.08
N ARG A 204 -0.80 3.39 -33.23
CA ARG A 204 -1.26 2.00 -33.37
C ARG A 204 -2.77 1.99 -33.54
N GLU A 205 -3.27 1.08 -34.36
CA GLU A 205 -4.70 0.74 -34.39
C GLU A 205 -5.10 0.01 -33.10
N LYS A 206 -6.40 -0.17 -32.87
CA LYS A 206 -6.97 -0.92 -31.74
C LYS A 206 -6.61 -2.39 -31.91
N GLN A 207 -5.43 -2.74 -31.40
CA GLN A 207 -4.91 -4.11 -31.37
C GLN A 207 -4.42 -4.39 -29.95
N PRO A 208 -4.77 -5.56 -29.38
CA PRO A 208 -4.24 -5.95 -28.09
C PRO A 208 -2.73 -6.07 -28.19
N VAL A 209 -2.04 -5.68 -27.14
CA VAL A 209 -0.58 -5.84 -27.06
C VAL A 209 -0.30 -7.19 -26.43
N GLU A 210 0.37 -8.07 -27.20
CA GLU A 210 0.79 -9.38 -26.72
C GLU A 210 1.73 -9.26 -25.50
N ASP A 211 1.67 -10.25 -24.62
CA ASP A 211 2.51 -10.38 -23.41
C ASP A 211 2.49 -9.16 -22.47
N CYS A 212 1.41 -8.38 -22.49
CA CYS A 212 1.25 -7.19 -21.66
C CYS A 212 0.06 -7.32 -20.71
N ILE A 213 0.25 -6.94 -19.46
CA ILE A 213 -0.73 -7.15 -18.40
C ILE A 213 -1.00 -5.82 -17.68
N TRP A 214 -2.27 -5.45 -17.54
CA TRP A 214 -2.66 -4.13 -17.04
C TRP A 214 -2.23 -3.85 -15.59
N ILE A 215 -2.18 -4.89 -14.75
CA ILE A 215 -1.90 -4.74 -13.31
C ILE A 215 -0.45 -4.33 -13.05
N ASP A 216 0.49 -4.73 -13.93
CA ASP A 216 1.93 -4.44 -13.80
C ASP A 216 2.16 -2.92 -13.73
N GLY A 217 1.45 -2.19 -14.61
CA GLY A 217 1.45 -0.73 -14.66
C GLY A 217 1.04 -0.02 -13.37
N LEU A 218 0.41 -0.73 -12.42
CA LEU A 218 -0.10 -0.17 -11.17
C LEU A 218 0.85 -0.30 -9.97
N PHE A 219 1.94 -1.05 -10.09
CA PHE A 219 2.96 -1.13 -9.04
C PHE A 219 3.93 0.08 -9.04
N HIS A 220 3.86 0.93 -10.08
CA HIS A 220 4.77 2.05 -10.30
C HIS A 220 4.17 3.42 -9.93
N LYS A 221 4.76 4.07 -8.93
CA LYS A 221 4.42 5.46 -8.50
C LYS A 221 5.25 6.57 -9.15
N ASN A 222 6.26 6.23 -9.94
CA ASN A 222 7.27 7.19 -10.41
C ASN A 222 6.78 8.09 -11.55
N ASP A 223 5.48 8.09 -11.83
CA ASP A 223 4.82 9.05 -12.73
C ASP A 223 4.41 10.35 -12.01
N GLY A 224 4.78 10.50 -10.75
CA GLY A 224 4.43 11.67 -9.95
C GLY A 224 3.02 11.61 -9.35
N TYR A 225 2.47 10.40 -9.15
CA TYR A 225 1.10 10.14 -8.67
C TYR A 225 0.03 10.56 -9.67
N MET A 226 0.31 10.46 -10.97
CA MET A 226 -0.70 10.71 -12.00
C MET A 226 -1.66 9.52 -12.11
N SER A 227 -1.14 8.29 -12.10
CA SER A 227 -1.98 7.10 -11.91
C SER A 227 -2.75 7.23 -10.60
N PRO A 228 -4.10 7.23 -10.60
CA PRO A 228 -4.91 7.42 -9.40
C PRO A 228 -4.91 6.21 -8.44
N ILE A 229 -3.99 5.27 -8.63
CA ILE A 229 -3.85 4.04 -7.84
C ILE A 229 -2.38 3.61 -7.77
N VAL A 230 -1.99 2.99 -6.66
CA VAL A 230 -0.74 2.25 -6.53
C VAL A 230 -0.94 0.96 -5.72
N LEU A 231 -0.33 -0.13 -6.17
CA LEU A 231 -0.28 -1.41 -5.45
C LEU A 231 1.07 -1.58 -4.75
N ASN A 232 1.03 -2.13 -3.54
CA ASN A 232 2.20 -2.43 -2.73
C ASN A 232 2.11 -3.80 -2.05
N PRO A 233 3.24 -4.52 -1.88
CA PRO A 233 4.60 -4.17 -2.32
C PRO A 233 4.74 -4.23 -3.84
N TYR A 234 5.83 -3.66 -4.37
CA TYR A 234 6.14 -3.73 -5.80
C TYR A 234 6.32 -5.19 -6.23
N ARG A 235 5.70 -5.58 -7.34
CA ARG A 235 5.86 -6.89 -7.99
C ARG A 235 6.42 -6.71 -9.39
N ASP A 236 7.27 -7.65 -9.79
CA ASP A 236 7.83 -7.76 -11.13
C ASP A 236 7.49 -9.16 -11.64
N GLY A 237 6.48 -9.28 -12.52
CA GLY A 237 5.95 -10.59 -12.93
C GLY A 237 5.49 -11.45 -11.75
N GLY A 238 4.83 -10.85 -10.76
CA GLY A 238 4.45 -11.49 -9.49
C GLY A 238 5.56 -11.61 -8.43
N THR A 239 6.83 -11.37 -8.78
CA THR A 239 7.96 -11.52 -7.85
C THR A 239 8.13 -10.30 -6.95
N VAL A 240 8.23 -10.51 -5.63
CA VAL A 240 8.53 -9.47 -4.65
C VAL A 240 10.00 -9.55 -4.21
N ASP A 241 10.79 -8.53 -4.53
CA ASP A 241 12.14 -8.37 -3.97
C ASP A 241 12.05 -7.89 -2.51
N MET A 242 12.03 -8.86 -1.59
CA MET A 242 11.93 -8.60 -0.15
C MET A 242 13.15 -7.87 0.41
N ALA A 243 14.33 -8.00 -0.19
CA ALA A 243 15.52 -7.28 0.27
C ALA A 243 15.41 -5.78 -0.06
N LYS A 244 14.94 -5.44 -1.26
CA LYS A 244 14.64 -4.07 -1.66
C LYS A 244 13.49 -3.49 -0.85
N GLU A 245 12.40 -4.23 -0.64
CA GLU A 245 11.26 -3.76 0.16
C GLU A 245 11.68 -3.50 1.62
N HIS A 246 12.47 -4.40 2.21
CA HIS A 246 13.03 -4.22 3.55
C HIS A 246 13.84 -2.92 3.67
N ARG A 247 14.77 -2.67 2.73
CA ARG A 247 15.61 -1.46 2.71
C ARG A 247 14.77 -0.19 2.55
N LEU A 248 13.81 -0.18 1.62
CA LEU A 248 12.91 0.96 1.42
C LEU A 248 12.07 1.24 2.68
N THR A 249 11.61 0.18 3.32
CA THR A 249 10.80 0.29 4.54
C THR A 249 11.60 0.82 5.73
N LYS A 250 12.87 0.42 5.93
CA LYS A 250 13.70 1.05 6.98
C LYS A 250 13.79 2.57 6.82
N TYR A 251 13.92 3.07 5.59
CA TYR A 251 13.91 4.51 5.35
C TYR A 251 12.56 5.13 5.74
N ARG A 252 11.43 4.54 5.33
CA ARG A 252 10.08 5.01 5.69
C ARG A 252 9.86 5.02 7.20
N LEU A 253 10.25 3.95 7.88
CA LEU A 253 10.12 3.77 9.32
C LEU A 253 11.00 4.75 10.11
N SER A 254 12.22 5.02 9.65
CA SER A 254 13.10 5.99 10.33
C SER A 254 12.41 7.35 10.51
N ALA A 255 11.88 7.92 9.41
CA ALA A 255 11.17 9.18 9.44
C ALA A 255 9.93 9.13 10.35
N ALA A 256 9.15 8.05 10.26
CA ALA A 256 7.91 7.87 11.01
C ALA A 256 8.15 7.74 12.53
N MET A 257 9.14 6.94 12.93
CA MET A 257 9.51 6.72 14.33
C MET A 257 10.13 7.97 14.95
N ILE A 258 11.02 8.67 14.25
CA ILE A 258 11.59 9.95 14.71
C ILE A 258 10.48 10.98 14.95
N TYR A 259 9.54 11.10 14.01
CA TYR A 259 8.43 12.03 14.14
C TYR A 259 7.56 11.70 15.35
N ALA A 260 7.25 10.41 15.55
CA ALA A 260 6.47 9.96 16.69
C ALA A 260 7.18 10.30 18.02
N GLU A 261 8.46 9.96 18.14
CA GLU A 261 9.30 10.25 19.31
C GLU A 261 9.37 11.76 19.62
N ARG A 262 9.64 12.60 18.61
CA ARG A 262 9.67 14.07 18.75
C ARG A 262 8.35 14.67 19.22
N ARG A 263 7.24 13.97 19.03
CA ARG A 263 5.90 14.41 19.45
C ARG A 263 5.44 13.75 20.75
N GLY A 264 6.28 12.93 21.38
CA GLY A 264 5.90 12.15 22.56
C GLY A 264 4.75 11.18 22.26
N ARG A 265 4.72 10.62 21.04
CA ARG A 265 3.67 9.71 20.56
C ARG A 265 4.28 8.35 20.33
N ASP A 266 3.53 7.31 20.68
CA ASP A 266 3.93 5.96 20.35
C ASP A 266 3.68 5.70 18.85
N PHE A 267 4.68 5.12 18.18
CA PHE A 267 4.50 4.60 16.82
C PHE A 267 3.71 3.30 16.93
N MET A 268 4.26 2.29 17.60
CA MET A 268 3.59 1.01 17.88
C MET A 268 3.43 0.84 19.39
N ARG A 269 2.35 0.19 19.86
CA ARG A 269 2.12 -0.06 21.29
C ARG A 269 3.26 -0.84 21.95
N ASP A 270 3.71 -1.90 21.29
CA ASP A 270 4.62 -2.87 21.89
C ASP A 270 6.10 -2.52 21.66
N TYR A 271 6.39 -1.51 20.82
CA TYR A 271 7.76 -1.12 20.48
C TYR A 271 7.95 0.39 20.46
N LYS A 272 9.01 0.86 21.13
CA LYS A 272 9.49 2.24 21.06
C LYS A 272 10.88 2.30 20.44
N LEU A 273 11.17 3.40 19.76
CA LEU A 273 12.48 3.64 19.18
C LEU A 273 13.54 3.69 20.29
N ASN A 274 14.65 2.97 20.11
CA ASN A 274 15.84 3.10 20.97
C ASN A 274 16.86 4.02 20.30
N CYS A 275 17.26 3.69 19.08
CA CYS A 275 18.15 4.51 18.27
C CYS A 275 18.04 4.15 16.78
N ILE A 276 18.55 5.05 15.94
CA ILE A 276 18.70 4.82 14.51
C ILE A 276 20.15 5.12 14.16
N LYS A 277 20.84 4.13 13.65
CA LYS A 277 22.24 4.22 13.25
C LYS A 277 22.36 4.24 11.74
N TYR A 278 23.32 5.01 11.27
CA TYR A 278 23.62 5.15 9.86
C TYR A 278 25.06 4.77 9.57
N LYS A 279 25.28 4.01 8.52
CA LYS A 279 26.61 3.61 8.05
C LYS A 279 26.79 4.03 6.60
N PHE A 280 27.92 4.66 6.29
CA PHE A 280 28.22 5.06 4.91
C PHE A 280 28.39 3.83 4.01
N ASP A 281 27.77 3.88 2.83
CA ASP A 281 27.85 2.84 1.81
C ASP A 281 27.74 3.45 0.39
N LYS A 282 28.87 3.43 -0.34
CA LYS A 282 28.96 3.93 -1.71
C LYS A 282 28.55 2.90 -2.78
N THR A 283 28.40 1.63 -2.42
CA THR A 283 28.27 0.52 -3.37
C THR A 283 27.10 0.72 -4.33
N GLU A 284 25.93 1.14 -3.85
CA GLU A 284 24.75 1.38 -4.71
C GLU A 284 24.95 2.53 -5.71
N ILE A 285 25.79 3.50 -5.40
CA ILE A 285 26.12 4.60 -6.34
C ILE A 285 27.11 4.10 -7.37
N ASP A 286 28.16 3.40 -6.96
CA ASP A 286 29.15 2.84 -7.87
C ASP A 286 28.48 1.89 -8.88
N LYS A 287 27.58 1.01 -8.43
CA LYS A 287 26.80 0.11 -9.32
C LYS A 287 25.97 0.85 -10.36
N LYS A 288 25.42 2.03 -10.06
CA LYS A 288 24.64 2.81 -11.01
C LYS A 288 25.47 3.32 -12.19
N PHE A 289 26.73 3.64 -11.96
CA PHE A 289 27.64 4.09 -13.01
C PHE A 289 28.30 2.91 -13.73
N LEU A 290 28.89 1.98 -12.97
CA LEU A 290 29.69 0.87 -13.50
C LEU A 290 28.83 -0.23 -14.14
N GLU A 291 27.78 -0.69 -13.46
CA GLU A 291 26.96 -1.82 -13.93
C GLU A 291 25.78 -1.31 -14.79
N LYS A 292 25.01 -0.34 -14.29
CA LYS A 292 23.77 0.10 -14.97
C LYS A 292 24.03 1.02 -16.16
N ALA A 293 24.88 2.03 -15.99
CA ALA A 293 25.26 2.95 -17.07
C ALA A 293 26.43 2.42 -17.91
N LYS A 294 27.02 1.27 -17.53
CA LYS A 294 28.11 0.59 -18.24
C LYS A 294 29.33 1.48 -18.50
N ILE A 295 29.64 2.38 -17.56
CA ILE A 295 30.81 3.25 -17.65
C ILE A 295 32.04 2.45 -17.24
N SER A 296 33.13 2.56 -18.01
CA SER A 296 34.38 1.86 -17.66
C SER A 296 34.95 2.37 -16.33
N GLU A 297 35.56 1.46 -15.57
CA GLU A 297 36.16 1.78 -14.28
C GLU A 297 37.17 2.92 -14.37
N ASP A 298 38.05 2.89 -15.38
CA ASP A 298 39.07 3.93 -15.58
C ASP A 298 38.43 5.32 -15.74
N LYS A 299 37.40 5.45 -16.58
CA LYS A 299 36.69 6.72 -16.79
C LYS A 299 35.97 7.18 -15.53
N TYR A 300 35.32 6.25 -14.82
CA TYR A 300 34.62 6.58 -13.59
C TYR A 300 35.61 7.05 -12.51
N TRP A 301 36.61 6.25 -12.15
CA TRP A 301 37.55 6.53 -11.05
C TRP A 301 38.47 7.73 -11.33
N SER A 302 38.87 7.94 -12.58
CA SER A 302 39.72 9.07 -12.98
C SER A 302 38.97 10.39 -13.18
N TYR A 303 37.63 10.37 -13.19
CA TYR A 303 36.80 11.56 -13.38
C TYR A 303 37.07 12.62 -12.30
N ARG A 304 37.29 13.87 -12.74
CA ARG A 304 37.45 15.07 -11.92
C ARG A 304 36.80 16.24 -12.65
N PRO A 305 36.01 17.09 -11.97
CA PRO A 305 35.33 18.20 -12.62
C PRO A 305 36.35 19.19 -13.18
N GLY A 306 36.12 19.67 -14.41
CA GLY A 306 37.00 20.65 -15.08
C GLY A 306 38.36 20.10 -15.52
N LYS A 307 38.58 18.78 -15.52
CA LYS A 307 39.83 18.17 -16.03
C LYS A 307 39.98 18.34 -17.54
N ASN A 308 38.87 18.37 -18.27
CA ASN A 308 38.86 18.51 -19.73
C ASN A 308 38.89 19.98 -20.14
N ALA A 309 39.47 20.28 -21.31
CA ALA A 309 39.52 21.65 -21.85
C ALA A 309 38.12 22.22 -22.16
N ARG A 310 37.15 21.35 -22.49
CA ARG A 310 35.74 21.68 -22.67
C ARG A 310 34.92 21.15 -21.49
N VAL A 311 33.90 21.91 -21.10
CA VAL A 311 33.06 21.60 -19.94
C VAL A 311 32.17 20.39 -20.27
N ASP A 312 32.35 19.30 -19.53
CA ASP A 312 31.45 18.14 -19.58
C ASP A 312 30.16 18.35 -18.78
N PHE A 313 29.13 17.55 -19.06
CA PHE A 313 27.83 17.66 -18.36
C PHE A 313 27.95 17.48 -16.85
N GLY A 314 28.78 16.55 -16.38
CA GLY A 314 29.00 16.32 -14.97
C GLY A 314 29.60 17.55 -14.30
N THR A 315 30.59 18.18 -14.93
CA THR A 315 31.23 19.41 -14.44
C THR A 315 30.20 20.53 -14.39
N ALA A 316 29.41 20.72 -15.45
CA ALA A 316 28.35 21.72 -15.50
C ALA A 316 27.34 21.52 -14.36
N ILE A 317 26.84 20.30 -14.15
CA ILE A 317 25.91 19.98 -13.05
C ILE A 317 26.53 20.29 -11.69
N LEU A 318 27.79 19.88 -11.45
CA LEU A 318 28.45 20.08 -10.17
C LEU A 318 28.72 21.56 -9.87
N CYS A 319 29.09 22.36 -10.87
CA CYS A 319 29.25 23.80 -10.73
C CYS A 319 27.96 24.46 -10.24
N GLU A 320 26.79 24.10 -10.79
CA GLU A 320 25.49 24.67 -10.40
C GLU A 320 25.06 24.32 -8.97
N TYR A 321 25.52 23.17 -8.45
CA TYR A 321 25.34 22.82 -7.04
C TYR A 321 26.43 23.41 -6.13
N GLY A 322 27.54 23.90 -6.67
CA GLY A 322 28.75 24.27 -5.90
C GLY A 322 29.65 23.09 -5.53
N ALA A 323 29.31 21.88 -5.98
CA ALA A 323 29.99 20.63 -5.65
C ALA A 323 31.27 20.38 -6.46
N ASN A 324 31.61 21.25 -7.42
CA ASN A 324 32.82 21.14 -8.23
C ASN A 324 34.11 21.40 -7.44
N ARG A 325 34.00 21.99 -6.23
CA ARG A 325 35.13 22.30 -5.34
C ARG A 325 35.48 21.17 -4.36
N LEU A 326 34.68 20.10 -4.35
CA LEU A 326 34.88 18.97 -3.45
C LEU A 326 36.19 18.24 -3.77
N ASP A 327 36.85 17.70 -2.74
CA ASP A 327 38.04 16.88 -2.90
C ASP A 327 37.66 15.47 -3.37
N PHE A 328 37.86 15.18 -4.65
CA PHE A 328 37.57 13.87 -5.24
C PHE A 328 38.54 12.76 -4.80
N SER A 329 39.58 13.06 -4.04
CA SER A 329 40.40 12.04 -3.36
C SER A 329 39.72 11.52 -2.08
N ASP A 330 38.88 12.33 -1.44
CA ASP A 330 38.03 11.90 -0.34
C ASP A 330 36.84 11.08 -0.86
N THR A 331 36.66 9.89 -0.28
CA THR A 331 35.65 8.93 -0.74
C THR A 331 34.23 9.46 -0.56
N ILE A 332 33.94 10.15 0.55
CA ILE A 332 32.60 10.67 0.84
C ILE A 332 32.30 11.86 -0.08
N ALA A 333 33.23 12.79 -0.21
CA ALA A 333 33.11 13.96 -1.09
C ALA A 333 32.90 13.54 -2.55
N ARG A 334 33.65 12.54 -3.03
CA ARG A 334 33.44 11.93 -4.34
C ARG A 334 32.04 11.32 -4.46
N THR A 335 31.58 10.56 -3.46
CA THR A 335 30.23 9.97 -3.49
C THR A 335 29.12 11.02 -3.52
N ILE A 336 29.27 12.15 -2.81
CA ILE A 336 28.35 13.31 -2.89
C ILE A 336 28.26 13.80 -4.34
N ALA A 337 29.40 14.09 -4.96
CA ALA A 337 29.44 14.62 -6.32
C ALA A 337 28.81 13.64 -7.33
N MET A 338 29.22 12.37 -7.30
CA MET A 338 28.66 11.34 -8.20
C MET A 338 27.15 11.14 -7.96
N TYR A 339 26.69 11.26 -6.71
CA TYR A 339 25.25 11.20 -6.41
C TYR A 339 24.48 12.35 -7.06
N LEU A 340 24.96 13.59 -6.95
CA LEU A 340 24.31 14.77 -7.52
C LEU A 340 24.18 14.66 -9.05
N ILE A 341 25.24 14.18 -9.73
CA ILE A 341 25.21 13.90 -11.16
C ILE A 341 24.13 12.87 -11.48
N TYR A 342 24.20 11.68 -10.86
CA TYR A 342 23.25 10.59 -11.10
C TYR A 342 21.81 11.04 -10.85
N LYS A 343 21.56 11.71 -9.73
CA LYS A 343 20.20 12.03 -9.30
C LYS A 343 19.59 13.13 -10.16
N THR A 344 20.39 14.07 -10.66
CA THR A 344 19.94 15.11 -11.61
C THR A 344 19.47 14.48 -12.91
N TYR A 345 20.26 13.58 -13.51
CA TYR A 345 19.83 12.81 -14.69
C TYR A 345 18.60 11.96 -14.40
N SER A 346 18.55 11.30 -13.24
CA SER A 346 17.41 10.48 -12.85
C SER A 346 16.13 11.31 -12.75
N ILE A 347 16.18 12.55 -12.26
CA ILE A 347 15.00 13.42 -12.14
C ILE A 347 14.54 13.88 -13.53
N ALA A 348 15.47 14.41 -14.35
CA ALA A 348 15.15 14.88 -15.70
C ALA A 348 14.53 13.80 -16.59
N ASN A 349 14.98 12.55 -16.44
CA ASN A 349 14.49 11.46 -17.27
C ASN A 349 13.21 10.80 -16.74
N ALA A 350 12.98 10.82 -15.43
CA ALA A 350 11.91 10.06 -14.82
C ALA A 350 10.57 10.79 -14.76
N TYR A 351 10.57 12.08 -14.44
CA TYR A 351 9.36 12.76 -14.00
C TYR A 351 8.75 13.65 -15.10
N PRO A 352 7.43 13.55 -15.36
CA PRO A 352 6.75 14.35 -16.38
C PRO A 352 6.94 15.86 -16.21
N SER A 353 7.05 16.35 -14.98
CA SER A 353 7.23 17.77 -14.70
C SER A 353 8.57 18.33 -15.22
N TYR A 354 9.57 17.48 -15.47
CA TYR A 354 10.91 17.85 -15.92
C TYR A 354 11.18 17.49 -17.40
N ASP A 355 10.13 17.21 -18.17
CA ASP A 355 10.21 16.73 -19.56
C ASP A 355 11.08 17.60 -20.48
N GLU A 356 10.96 18.92 -20.34
CA GLU A 356 11.72 19.91 -21.14
C GLU A 356 13.24 19.75 -21.02
N TYR A 357 13.73 19.15 -19.93
CA TYR A 357 15.17 18.95 -19.70
C TYR A 357 15.68 17.60 -20.20
N SER A 358 14.83 16.77 -20.79
CA SER A 358 15.24 15.44 -21.25
C SER A 358 16.30 15.45 -22.35
N GLY A 359 16.51 16.59 -23.00
CA GLY A 359 17.60 16.82 -23.96
C GLY A 359 19.00 16.74 -23.36
N ILE A 360 19.18 16.79 -22.03
CA ILE A 360 20.51 16.64 -21.41
C ILE A 360 21.09 15.22 -21.55
N GLY A 361 20.27 14.23 -21.96
CA GLY A 361 20.69 12.84 -22.08
C GLY A 361 20.57 12.06 -20.78
N ASN A 362 21.50 11.13 -20.56
CA ASN A 362 21.46 10.18 -19.45
C ASN A 362 22.83 10.05 -18.75
N VAL A 363 22.88 9.24 -17.70
CA VAL A 363 24.06 9.08 -16.83
C VAL A 363 25.32 8.67 -17.60
N SER A 364 25.22 7.90 -18.69
CA SER A 364 26.41 7.48 -19.45
C SER A 364 27.11 8.65 -20.14
N GLY A 365 26.39 9.72 -20.44
CA GLY A 365 26.91 10.91 -21.10
C GLY A 365 27.42 12.00 -20.15
N PHE A 366 27.59 11.70 -18.86
CA PHE A 366 28.04 12.73 -17.90
C PHE A 366 29.45 13.27 -18.19
N ILE A 367 30.26 12.53 -18.95
CA ILE A 367 31.60 12.97 -19.40
C ILE A 367 31.60 13.57 -20.80
N ASP A 368 30.43 13.62 -21.45
CA ASP A 368 30.31 14.18 -22.79
C ASP A 368 30.37 15.71 -22.72
N GLU A 369 30.91 16.33 -23.76
CA GLU A 369 31.06 17.78 -23.84
C GLU A 369 29.71 18.49 -23.94
N THR A 370 29.58 19.60 -23.23
CA THR A 370 28.45 20.52 -23.37
C THR A 370 28.71 21.57 -24.45
N ASN A 371 27.64 22.17 -24.96
CA ASN A 371 27.68 23.40 -25.74
C ASN A 371 26.88 24.49 -25.00
N THR A 372 26.81 25.70 -25.55
CA THR A 372 26.12 26.83 -24.90
C THR A 372 24.67 26.52 -24.56
N ASP A 373 23.94 25.86 -25.46
CA ASP A 373 22.51 25.55 -25.27
C ASP A 373 22.31 24.45 -24.22
N THR A 374 23.12 23.38 -24.25
CA THR A 374 23.01 22.29 -23.28
C THR A 374 23.51 22.70 -21.90
N ALA A 375 24.51 23.58 -21.80
CA ALA A 375 24.93 24.17 -20.54
C ALA A 375 23.81 25.04 -19.92
N LEU A 376 23.13 25.86 -20.74
CA LEU A 376 21.97 26.63 -20.29
C LEU A 376 20.81 25.72 -19.85
N LEU A 377 20.58 24.61 -20.56
CA LEU A 377 19.58 23.60 -20.19
C LEU A 377 19.90 22.99 -18.81
N VAL A 378 21.17 22.67 -18.55
CA VAL A 378 21.65 22.17 -17.24
C VAL A 378 21.43 23.21 -16.14
N TYR A 379 21.81 24.47 -16.37
CA TYR A 379 21.57 25.58 -15.44
C TYR A 379 20.09 25.67 -15.05
N ASN A 380 19.21 25.72 -16.04
CA ASN A 380 17.77 25.83 -15.83
C ASN A 380 17.21 24.62 -15.07
N LEU A 381 17.68 23.40 -15.39
CA LEU A 381 17.28 22.18 -14.69
C LEU A 381 17.67 22.23 -13.22
N VAL A 382 18.95 22.49 -12.92
CA VAL A 382 19.46 22.49 -11.55
C VAL A 382 18.80 23.59 -10.73
N HIS A 383 18.61 24.78 -11.31
CA HIS A 383 17.88 25.86 -10.67
C HIS A 383 16.43 25.47 -10.34
N ARG A 384 15.74 24.81 -11.28
CA ARG A 384 14.38 24.31 -11.04
C ARG A 384 14.35 23.21 -9.97
N ILE A 385 15.32 22.31 -9.95
CA ILE A 385 15.47 21.28 -8.91
C ILE A 385 15.65 21.91 -7.52
N LYS A 386 16.47 22.96 -7.41
CA LYS A 386 16.73 23.68 -6.15
C LYS A 386 15.48 24.38 -5.61
N ILE A 387 14.60 24.88 -6.49
CA ILE A 387 13.35 25.56 -6.10
C ILE A 387 12.23 24.55 -5.78
N ASP A 388 12.18 23.39 -6.44
CA ASP A 388 11.18 22.37 -6.15
C ASP A 388 11.38 21.79 -4.75
N LYS A 389 10.39 22.00 -3.86
CA LYS A 389 10.36 21.48 -2.48
C LYS A 389 9.59 20.15 -2.36
N SER A 390 9.23 19.50 -3.47
CA SER A 390 8.51 18.23 -3.47
C SER A 390 9.38 17.02 -3.08
N HIS A 391 8.75 15.85 -2.97
CA HIS A 391 9.42 14.58 -2.72
C HIS A 391 10.39 14.15 -3.86
N ILE A 392 10.25 14.71 -5.08
CA ILE A 392 11.09 14.36 -6.24
C ILE A 392 12.55 14.74 -5.98
N THR A 393 12.76 15.95 -5.47
CA THR A 393 14.07 16.57 -5.25
C THR A 393 14.57 16.41 -3.80
N LEU A 394 13.76 15.84 -2.90
CA LEU A 394 14.10 15.59 -1.49
C LEU A 394 15.49 14.96 -1.32
N LYS A 395 15.81 13.95 -2.13
CA LYS A 395 17.10 13.25 -2.07
C LYS A 395 18.29 14.13 -2.44
N ILE A 396 18.11 15.10 -3.35
CA ILE A 396 19.16 16.08 -3.66
C ILE A 396 19.32 17.03 -2.49
N ARG A 397 18.23 17.55 -1.92
CA ARG A 397 18.32 18.48 -0.79
C ARG A 397 18.97 17.85 0.45
N GLN A 398 18.67 16.58 0.76
CA GLN A 398 19.39 15.81 1.79
C GLN A 398 20.91 15.80 1.56
N VAL A 399 21.34 15.63 0.30
CA VAL A 399 22.76 15.65 -0.07
C VAL A 399 23.35 17.05 0.04
N LEU A 400 22.61 18.09 -0.32
CA LEU A 400 23.05 19.48 -0.19
C LEU A 400 23.24 19.88 1.27
N HIS A 401 22.32 19.53 2.18
CA HIS A 401 22.48 19.78 3.62
C HIS A 401 23.71 19.05 4.18
N PHE A 402 23.93 17.79 3.77
CA PHE A 402 25.11 17.02 4.17
C PHE A 402 26.40 17.63 3.60
N MET A 403 26.40 18.07 2.34
CA MET A 403 27.52 18.74 1.69
C MET A 403 27.86 20.07 2.38
N GLU A 404 26.86 20.88 2.73
CA GLU A 404 27.08 22.13 3.46
C GLU A 404 27.71 21.88 4.84
N ALA A 405 27.33 20.81 5.53
CA ALA A 405 27.97 20.42 6.79
C ALA A 405 29.43 19.98 6.59
N LEU A 406 29.74 19.33 5.47
CA LEU A 406 31.10 18.97 5.09
C LEU A 406 31.96 20.20 4.80
N GLU A 407 31.46 21.14 3.99
CA GLU A 407 32.18 22.37 3.63
C GLU A 407 32.44 23.27 4.83
N LYS A 408 31.51 23.31 5.80
CA LYS A 408 31.68 24.02 7.08
C LYS A 408 32.61 23.30 8.06
N GLY A 409 33.22 22.18 7.68
CA GLY A 409 34.15 21.42 8.53
C GLY A 409 33.48 20.71 9.72
N ARG A 410 32.15 20.55 9.70
CA ARG A 410 31.40 19.89 10.80
C ARG A 410 31.41 18.37 10.68
N ILE A 411 31.78 17.83 9.52
CA ILE A 411 31.84 16.39 9.24
C ILE A 411 33.31 15.93 9.20
N ASN A 412 33.62 14.89 9.97
CA ASN A 412 34.87 14.14 9.84
C ASN A 412 34.63 12.91 8.95
N THR A 413 35.14 12.94 7.72
CA THR A 413 34.89 11.89 6.72
C THR A 413 35.54 10.56 7.11
N GLN A 414 36.77 10.58 7.64
CA GLN A 414 37.46 9.37 8.10
C GLN A 414 36.70 8.66 9.23
N LYS A 415 36.14 9.42 10.17
CA LYS A 415 35.31 8.86 11.26
C LYS A 415 34.07 8.17 10.70
N LEU A 416 33.39 8.78 9.72
CA LEU A 416 32.16 8.25 9.09
C LEU A 416 32.41 7.02 8.19
N LEU A 417 33.61 6.89 7.62
CA LEU A 417 33.99 5.69 6.85
C LEU A 417 34.17 4.46 7.75
N LEU A 418 34.64 4.67 8.99
CA LEU A 418 34.98 3.60 9.92
C LEU A 418 33.85 3.25 10.89
N ASN A 419 32.98 4.21 11.21
CA ASN A 419 31.99 4.08 12.28
C ASN A 419 30.56 4.39 11.83
N GLU A 420 29.61 3.86 12.59
CA GLU A 420 28.21 4.26 12.51
C GLU A 420 28.00 5.61 13.22
N ILE A 421 26.99 6.35 12.78
CA ILE A 421 26.53 7.59 13.43
C ILE A 421 25.07 7.46 13.85
N ASP A 422 24.75 7.86 15.09
CA ASP A 422 23.37 7.93 15.58
C ASP A 422 22.64 9.13 14.96
N TYR A 423 21.33 9.00 14.73
CA TYR A 423 20.49 10.05 14.17
C TYR A 423 20.64 11.40 14.90
N TRP A 424 20.67 11.39 16.23
CA TRP A 424 20.74 12.62 17.01
C TRP A 424 22.11 13.30 16.92
N GLU A 425 23.19 12.53 16.79
CA GLU A 425 24.53 13.06 16.49
C GLU A 425 24.56 13.65 15.08
N TYR A 426 24.02 12.92 14.09
CA TYR A 426 23.95 13.37 12.71
C TYR A 426 23.20 14.69 12.55
N VAL A 427 22.01 14.82 13.14
CA VAL A 427 21.19 16.03 13.01
C VAL A 427 21.87 17.23 13.67
N LYS A 428 22.56 17.06 14.81
CA LYS A 428 23.34 18.16 15.42
C LYS A 428 24.43 18.67 14.47
N ILE A 429 25.02 17.80 13.67
CA ILE A 429 26.05 18.15 12.70
C ILE A 429 25.43 18.86 11.50
N VAL A 430 24.35 18.32 10.93
CA VAL A 430 23.81 18.77 9.64
C VAL A 430 22.77 19.89 9.79
N ALA A 431 21.99 19.89 10.86
CA ALA A 431 20.89 20.81 11.14
C ALA A 431 21.00 21.44 12.57
N PRO A 432 22.13 22.07 12.93
CA PRO A 432 22.36 22.60 14.28
C PRO A 432 21.38 23.72 14.68
N GLU A 433 20.91 24.50 13.72
CA GLU A 433 20.03 25.67 13.93
C GLU A 433 18.54 25.34 13.65
N GLU A 434 18.24 24.11 13.23
CA GLU A 434 16.93 23.74 12.71
C GLU A 434 16.09 22.98 13.73
N GLU A 435 14.86 23.44 13.93
CA GLU A 435 13.92 22.75 14.82
C GLU A 435 13.03 21.78 14.03
N LEU A 436 13.45 20.51 14.00
CA LEU A 436 12.78 19.46 13.20
C LEU A 436 11.46 18.97 13.83
N LYS A 437 10.41 19.80 13.75
CA LYS A 437 9.08 19.50 14.32
C LYS A 437 8.11 18.79 13.37
N SER A 438 8.28 18.94 12.07
CA SER A 438 7.36 18.42 11.05
C SER A 438 7.93 17.17 10.39
N MET A 439 7.05 16.34 9.84
CA MET A 439 7.48 15.17 9.06
C MET A 439 8.34 15.58 7.86
N SER A 440 7.95 16.65 7.16
CA SER A 440 8.71 17.19 6.02
C SER A 440 10.11 17.63 6.42
N SER A 441 10.25 18.37 7.54
CA SER A 441 11.57 18.80 8.03
C SER A 441 12.41 17.62 8.51
N ILE A 442 11.81 16.61 9.16
CA ILE A 442 12.57 15.41 9.54
C ILE A 442 13.10 14.70 8.31
N GLN A 443 12.27 14.46 7.30
CA GLN A 443 12.68 13.80 6.06
C GLN A 443 13.75 14.60 5.29
N GLU A 444 13.65 15.92 5.29
CA GLU A 444 14.60 16.84 4.64
C GLU A 444 16.03 16.69 5.18
N TYR A 445 16.17 16.50 6.50
CA TYR A 445 17.45 16.39 7.20
C TYR A 445 17.79 14.95 7.62
N LEU A 446 17.18 13.94 7.00
CA LEU A 446 17.66 12.56 7.11
C LEU A 446 18.93 12.37 6.27
N PRO A 447 19.84 11.44 6.68
CA PRO A 447 21.02 11.10 5.90
C PRO A 447 20.73 10.78 4.42
N PRO A 448 21.65 11.16 3.51
CA PRO A 448 21.57 10.78 2.10
C PRO A 448 21.41 9.28 1.88
N SER A 449 20.89 8.88 0.72
CA SER A 449 20.62 7.46 0.44
C SER A 449 21.87 6.60 0.17
N PHE A 450 23.06 7.16 0.31
CA PHE A 450 24.33 6.42 0.39
C PHE A 450 24.73 6.13 1.85
N PHE A 451 23.77 6.22 2.77
CA PHE A 451 23.86 5.63 4.10
C PHE A 451 22.88 4.46 4.20
N THR A 452 23.33 3.34 4.75
CA THR A 452 22.45 2.28 5.23
C THR A 452 21.88 2.64 6.59
N ILE A 453 20.77 2.01 6.97
CA ILE A 453 19.99 2.34 8.17
C ILE A 453 19.84 1.07 9.00
N ASP A 454 20.15 1.17 10.28
CA ASP A 454 19.79 0.17 11.28
C ASP A 454 18.96 0.80 12.39
N ILE A 455 17.86 0.14 12.72
CA ILE A 455 16.87 0.61 13.68
C ILE A 455 16.86 -0.38 14.84
N ASP A 456 17.11 0.11 16.04
CA ASP A 456 17.01 -0.66 17.27
C ASP A 456 15.79 -0.18 18.07
N LEU A 457 15.07 -1.14 18.63
CA LEU A 457 13.81 -0.93 19.34
C LEU A 457 13.89 -1.45 20.77
N ASN A 458 13.10 -0.85 21.65
CA ASN A 458 12.79 -1.38 22.97
C ASN A 458 11.39 -1.97 22.95
N HIS A 459 11.23 -3.17 23.50
CA HIS A 459 9.95 -3.85 23.63
C HIS A 459 9.28 -3.45 24.96
N TYR A 460 7.99 -3.18 24.89
CA TYR A 460 7.17 -2.76 26.02
C TYR A 460 5.99 -3.69 26.21
N LYS A 461 5.64 -3.95 27.46
CA LYS A 461 4.41 -4.63 27.85
C LYS A 461 3.82 -3.91 29.05
N ASP A 462 2.53 -3.59 28.99
CA ASP A 462 1.82 -2.87 30.06
C ASP A 462 2.51 -1.56 30.49
N GLY A 463 3.14 -0.87 29.53
CA GLY A 463 3.85 0.39 29.75
C GLY A 463 5.30 0.25 30.23
N GLU A 464 5.76 -0.96 30.55
CA GLU A 464 7.11 -1.21 31.05
C GLU A 464 8.03 -1.84 30.00
N LYS A 465 9.30 -1.42 29.97
CA LYS A 465 10.32 -1.99 29.08
C LYS A 465 10.68 -3.39 29.56
N THR A 466 10.55 -4.39 28.69
CA THR A 466 10.77 -5.80 29.07
C THR A 466 12.12 -6.36 28.64
N ASN A 467 12.75 -5.77 27.62
CA ASN A 467 14.04 -6.24 27.08
C ASN A 467 15.22 -5.53 27.75
N LYS A 468 16.27 -6.26 28.15
CA LYS A 468 17.50 -5.66 28.69
C LYS A 468 18.31 -4.94 27.61
N THR A 469 18.46 -5.58 26.44
CA THR A 469 19.21 -5.07 25.30
C THR A 469 18.27 -4.70 24.16
N PRO A 470 18.54 -3.60 23.42
CA PRO A 470 17.73 -3.22 22.25
C PRO A 470 17.64 -4.33 21.21
N ILE A 471 16.49 -4.39 20.53
CA ILE A 471 16.16 -5.39 19.51
C ILE A 471 16.26 -4.72 18.15
N SER A 472 17.18 -5.20 17.31
CA SER A 472 17.25 -4.78 15.91
C SER A 472 15.94 -5.10 15.20
N ILE A 473 15.44 -4.20 14.36
CA ILE A 473 14.25 -4.42 13.51
C ILE A 473 14.35 -5.69 12.65
N ASN A 474 15.58 -6.12 12.33
CA ASN A 474 15.84 -7.34 11.56
C ASN A 474 15.51 -8.63 12.34
N ARG A 475 15.39 -8.54 13.67
CA ARG A 475 15.09 -9.65 14.58
C ARG A 475 13.62 -9.76 14.98
N LEU A 476 12.78 -8.88 14.45
CA LEU A 476 11.32 -8.96 14.65
C LEU A 476 10.76 -10.17 13.89
N SER A 477 9.67 -10.73 14.43
CA SER A 477 8.92 -11.80 13.77
C SER A 477 8.36 -11.36 12.40
N SER A 478 7.95 -12.31 11.56
CA SER A 478 7.30 -11.99 10.28
C SER A 478 6.05 -11.15 10.45
N GLY A 479 5.19 -11.48 11.43
CA GLY A 479 3.97 -10.73 11.72
C GLY A 479 4.24 -9.28 12.14
N GLU A 480 5.19 -9.06 13.05
CA GLU A 480 5.61 -7.71 13.46
C GLU A 480 6.18 -6.90 12.30
N ARG A 481 7.00 -7.53 11.45
CA ARG A 481 7.56 -6.86 10.27
C ARG A 481 6.47 -6.51 9.26
N GLN A 482 5.57 -7.42 8.92
CA GLN A 482 4.46 -7.14 8.00
C GLN A 482 3.57 -6.01 8.53
N TYR A 483 3.32 -5.99 9.84
CA TYR A 483 2.58 -4.93 10.48
C TYR A 483 3.26 -3.57 10.25
N LEU A 484 4.55 -3.44 10.61
CA LEU A 484 5.32 -2.23 10.37
C LEU A 484 5.38 -1.83 8.90
N TYR A 485 5.52 -2.79 7.99
CA TYR A 485 5.67 -2.52 6.56
C TYR A 485 4.40 -1.94 5.98
N THR A 486 3.26 -2.52 6.34
CA THR A 486 1.93 -2.05 5.93
C THR A 486 1.73 -0.59 6.34
N PHE A 487 1.85 -0.26 7.63
CA PHE A 487 1.67 1.13 8.10
C PHE A 487 2.68 2.10 7.50
N SER A 488 3.95 1.70 7.40
CA SER A 488 5.00 2.56 6.83
C SER A 488 4.73 2.92 5.37
N THR A 489 4.16 1.99 4.61
CA THR A 489 3.79 2.18 3.20
C THR A 489 2.67 3.21 3.08
N TYR A 490 1.57 3.05 3.81
CA TYR A 490 0.48 4.03 3.82
C TYR A 490 0.96 5.42 4.24
N ILE A 491 1.68 5.51 5.35
CA ILE A 491 2.25 6.77 5.86
C ILE A 491 3.10 7.42 4.76
N TYR A 492 4.00 6.66 4.13
CA TYR A 492 4.87 7.17 3.07
C TYR A 492 4.10 7.73 1.86
N HIS A 493 3.15 6.98 1.32
CA HIS A 493 2.38 7.41 0.14
C HIS A 493 1.52 8.64 0.45
N ILE A 494 0.82 8.63 1.59
CA ILE A 494 -0.03 9.75 2.00
C ILE A 494 0.80 11.02 2.20
N LEU A 495 1.93 10.94 2.90
CA LEU A 495 2.79 12.11 3.12
C LEU A 495 3.36 12.67 1.81
N ASN A 496 3.77 11.81 0.88
CA ASN A 496 4.26 12.25 -0.42
C ASN A 496 3.18 13.00 -1.21
N LEU A 497 1.95 12.46 -1.24
CA LEU A 497 0.80 13.08 -1.89
C LEU A 497 0.45 14.44 -1.24
N LEU A 498 0.47 14.51 0.09
CA LEU A 498 0.19 15.74 0.84
C LEU A 498 1.28 16.82 0.70
N SER A 499 2.51 16.43 0.36
CA SER A 499 3.65 17.36 0.22
C SER A 499 3.68 18.12 -1.12
N ILE A 500 2.85 17.75 -2.11
CA ILE A 500 2.86 18.38 -3.43
C ILE A 500 2.31 19.82 -3.32
N GLN A 501 3.18 20.82 -3.48
CA GLN A 501 2.83 22.25 -3.39
C GLN A 501 2.60 22.92 -4.75
N GLU A 502 3.23 22.46 -5.83
CA GLU A 502 3.14 23.06 -7.17
C GLU A 502 1.72 23.00 -7.76
N SER A 503 1.21 24.12 -8.28
CA SER A 503 -0.17 24.21 -8.80
C SER A 503 -0.40 23.43 -10.09
N ARG A 504 0.64 23.10 -10.85
CA ARG A 504 0.57 22.37 -12.13
C ARG A 504 0.65 20.84 -11.99
N ARG A 505 0.77 20.33 -10.77
CA ARG A 505 0.87 18.89 -10.48
C ARG A 505 -0.42 18.35 -9.91
N VAL A 506 -0.71 17.10 -10.24
CA VAL A 506 -1.88 16.36 -9.75
C VAL A 506 -1.77 16.20 -8.22
N LYS A 507 -2.85 16.52 -7.51
CA LYS A 507 -2.92 16.44 -6.05
C LYS A 507 -4.24 15.86 -5.60
N TYR A 508 -4.17 14.94 -4.66
CA TYR A 508 -5.33 14.32 -4.05
C TYR A 508 -5.43 14.68 -2.58
N ARG A 509 -6.66 14.88 -2.10
CA ARG A 509 -6.99 15.12 -0.68
C ARG A 509 -7.95 14.07 -0.12
N ARG A 510 -8.31 13.09 -0.95
CA ARG A 510 -9.21 11.99 -0.65
C ARG A 510 -8.44 10.71 -0.96
N PHE A 511 -8.31 9.84 0.03
CA PHE A 511 -7.51 8.63 -0.10
C PHE A 511 -8.38 7.41 0.16
N ASN A 512 -8.38 6.48 -0.78
CA ASN A 512 -8.95 5.16 -0.60
C ASN A 512 -7.83 4.21 -0.19
N LEU A 513 -7.88 3.67 1.02
CA LEU A 513 -6.89 2.76 1.58
C LEU A 513 -7.47 1.35 1.55
N VAL A 514 -6.87 0.44 0.78
CA VAL A 514 -7.39 -0.92 0.59
C VAL A 514 -6.44 -1.94 1.19
N PHE A 515 -6.91 -2.57 2.26
CA PHE A 515 -6.23 -3.62 2.99
C PHE A 515 -6.79 -4.96 2.55
N ASP A 516 -6.08 -5.66 1.67
CA ASP A 516 -6.48 -6.95 1.14
C ASP A 516 -5.69 -8.06 1.83
N GLU A 517 -6.40 -8.93 2.54
CA GLU A 517 -5.84 -10.05 3.34
C GLU A 517 -4.75 -9.59 4.33
N VAL A 518 -4.99 -8.47 5.01
CA VAL A 518 -3.98 -7.84 5.88
C VAL A 518 -3.53 -8.75 7.03
N GLU A 519 -4.38 -9.69 7.44
CA GLU A 519 -4.17 -10.59 8.57
C GLU A 519 -3.22 -11.78 8.33
N ILE A 520 -2.76 -12.04 7.10
CA ILE A 520 -2.04 -13.30 6.74
C ILE A 520 -0.90 -13.68 7.69
N CYS A 521 -0.09 -12.73 8.18
CA CYS A 521 0.97 -13.02 9.16
C CYS A 521 0.66 -12.49 10.56
N PHE A 522 -0.55 -11.99 10.82
CA PHE A 522 -0.89 -11.38 12.09
C PHE A 522 -1.31 -12.44 13.09
N HIS A 523 -0.64 -12.43 14.24
CA HIS A 523 -1.17 -13.07 15.43
C HIS A 523 -2.59 -12.51 15.72
N PRO A 524 -3.54 -13.31 16.24
CA PRO A 524 -4.90 -12.85 16.54
C PRO A 524 -4.99 -11.53 17.33
N GLU A 525 -4.06 -11.30 18.25
CA GLU A 525 -3.99 -10.05 19.01
C GLU A 525 -3.70 -8.81 18.12
N TYR A 526 -2.90 -8.94 17.07
CA TYR A 526 -2.70 -7.86 16.10
C TYR A 526 -3.92 -7.64 15.22
N GLN A 527 -4.66 -8.70 14.90
CA GLN A 527 -5.93 -8.58 14.17
C GLN A 527 -6.97 -7.82 15.01
N ARG A 528 -7.11 -8.18 16.29
CA ARG A 528 -8.01 -7.54 17.27
C ARG A 528 -7.70 -6.06 17.52
N ARG A 529 -6.42 -5.67 17.46
CA ARG A 529 -6.00 -4.28 17.67
C ARG A 529 -5.91 -3.46 16.37
N PHE A 530 -6.14 -4.08 15.21
CA PHE A 530 -5.77 -3.51 13.92
C PHE A 530 -6.47 -2.18 13.62
N VAL A 531 -7.80 -2.13 13.76
CA VAL A 531 -8.59 -0.93 13.43
C VAL A 531 -8.23 0.22 14.38
N ASP A 532 -8.20 -0.03 15.69
CA ASP A 532 -7.82 1.03 16.66
C ASP A 532 -6.42 1.58 16.40
N GLU A 533 -5.45 0.73 16.08
CA GLU A 533 -4.10 1.18 15.78
C GLU A 533 -4.03 2.00 14.50
N LEU A 534 -4.71 1.58 13.43
CA LEU A 534 -4.80 2.32 12.18
C LEU A 534 -5.39 3.72 12.39
N LEU A 535 -6.52 3.82 13.09
CA LEU A 535 -7.13 5.11 13.44
C LEU A 535 -6.22 5.92 14.38
N GLY A 536 -5.54 5.23 15.30
CA GLY A 536 -4.50 5.75 16.16
C GLY A 536 -3.39 6.43 15.36
N PHE A 537 -2.82 5.76 14.35
CA PHE A 537 -1.78 6.31 13.48
C PHE A 537 -2.25 7.55 12.74
N ILE A 538 -3.41 7.51 12.08
CA ILE A 538 -3.93 8.66 11.31
C ILE A 538 -4.05 9.89 12.22
N ARG A 539 -4.58 9.71 13.44
CA ARG A 539 -4.73 10.77 14.45
C ARG A 539 -3.39 11.23 15.04
N ARG A 540 -2.53 10.29 15.47
CA ARG A 540 -1.19 10.56 16.02
C ARG A 540 -0.24 11.17 15.00
N MET A 541 -0.50 11.04 13.71
CA MET A 541 0.28 11.69 12.65
C MET A 541 -0.41 12.94 12.08
N ARG A 542 -1.61 13.29 12.59
CA ARG A 542 -2.44 14.42 12.10
C ARG A 542 -2.75 14.36 10.61
N MET A 543 -2.80 13.16 10.04
CA MET A 543 -2.94 12.94 8.59
C MET A 543 -4.32 13.39 8.08
N ASN A 544 -5.36 13.30 8.91
CA ASN A 544 -6.73 13.75 8.60
C ASN A 544 -6.96 15.27 8.78
N SER A 545 -5.93 16.08 9.06
CA SER A 545 -6.11 17.54 9.18
C SER A 545 -6.46 18.20 7.82
N HIS A 546 -5.93 17.64 6.74
CA HIS A 546 -6.06 18.19 5.38
C HIS A 546 -6.45 17.12 4.36
N ALA A 547 -7.00 16.00 4.81
CA ALA A 547 -7.38 14.89 3.96
C ALA A 547 -8.50 14.06 4.59
N THR A 548 -9.21 13.34 3.74
CA THR A 548 -10.23 12.36 4.12
C THR A 548 -9.83 10.97 3.66
N TYR A 549 -10.26 9.96 4.41
CA TYR A 549 -9.86 8.57 4.24
C TYR A 549 -11.09 7.68 4.14
N ASN A 550 -11.18 6.94 3.04
CA ASN A 550 -12.03 5.75 2.93
C ASN A 550 -11.15 4.54 3.14
N ILE A 551 -11.50 3.65 4.06
CA ILE A 551 -10.72 2.46 4.38
C ILE A 551 -11.57 1.22 4.07
N ILE A 552 -11.11 0.39 3.14
CA ILE A 552 -11.74 -0.89 2.79
C ILE A 552 -10.83 -2.01 3.28
N ILE A 553 -11.39 -2.92 4.08
CA ILE A 553 -10.66 -4.08 4.60
C ILE A 553 -11.33 -5.36 4.07
N ALA A 554 -10.69 -6.04 3.13
CA ALA A 554 -11.08 -7.40 2.75
C ALA A 554 -10.36 -8.39 3.66
N THR A 555 -11.12 -9.17 4.43
CA THR A 555 -10.53 -9.97 5.52
C THR A 555 -11.28 -11.28 5.79
N HIS A 556 -10.52 -12.25 6.26
CA HIS A 556 -10.95 -13.51 6.88
C HIS A 556 -10.90 -13.45 8.41
N SER A 557 -10.63 -12.28 9.00
CA SER A 557 -10.49 -12.10 10.44
C SER A 557 -11.81 -11.72 11.10
N PRO A 558 -12.39 -12.58 11.97
CA PRO A 558 -13.54 -12.18 12.78
C PRO A 558 -13.19 -11.11 13.81
N PHE A 559 -11.93 -11.03 14.25
CA PHE A 559 -11.49 -10.00 15.20
C PHE A 559 -11.57 -8.60 14.60
N ILE A 560 -11.17 -8.43 13.34
CA ILE A 560 -11.32 -7.14 12.65
C ILE A 560 -12.79 -6.77 12.52
N LEU A 561 -13.66 -7.75 12.20
CA LEU A 561 -15.09 -7.50 12.02
C LEU A 561 -15.77 -7.04 13.30
N THR A 562 -15.27 -7.44 14.48
CA THR A 562 -15.86 -6.98 15.74
C THR A 562 -15.70 -5.48 16.01
N ASP A 563 -14.86 -4.78 15.23
CA ASP A 563 -14.72 -3.31 15.29
C ASP A 563 -15.58 -2.58 14.24
N ILE A 564 -16.33 -3.29 13.38
CA ILE A 564 -17.03 -2.71 12.24
C ILE A 564 -18.54 -2.92 12.36
N PRO A 565 -19.36 -1.85 12.33
CA PRO A 565 -20.82 -1.95 12.31
C PRO A 565 -21.33 -2.71 11.08
N GLN A 566 -22.37 -3.54 11.25
CA GLN A 566 -22.95 -4.37 10.18
C GLN A 566 -23.25 -3.62 8.89
N LYS A 567 -23.80 -2.41 8.99
CA LYS A 567 -24.14 -1.62 7.79
C LYS A 567 -22.92 -1.17 6.98
N ASN A 568 -21.71 -1.28 7.53
CA ASN A 568 -20.44 -1.01 6.83
C ASN A 568 -19.73 -2.30 6.40
N ILE A 569 -20.46 -3.41 6.32
CA ILE A 569 -19.93 -4.71 5.91
C ILE A 569 -20.67 -5.19 4.67
N LEU A 570 -19.91 -5.48 3.62
CA LEU A 570 -20.39 -6.23 2.47
C LEU A 570 -20.11 -7.71 2.68
N TYR A 571 -21.18 -8.50 2.74
CA TYR A 571 -21.12 -9.96 2.75
C TYR A 571 -21.17 -10.50 1.32
N LEU A 572 -20.33 -11.50 1.01
CA LEU A 572 -20.28 -12.18 -0.28
C LEU A 572 -20.33 -13.70 -0.10
N GLU A 573 -21.22 -14.35 -0.84
CA GLU A 573 -21.34 -15.81 -0.95
C GLU A 573 -21.48 -16.12 -2.44
N ASP A 574 -20.66 -17.00 -3.02
CA ASP A 574 -20.74 -17.41 -4.44
C ASP A 574 -20.93 -16.27 -5.48
N GLY A 575 -20.21 -15.16 -5.28
CA GLY A 575 -20.24 -14.00 -6.18
C GLY A 575 -21.46 -13.09 -6.06
N HIS A 576 -22.36 -13.35 -5.10
CA HIS A 576 -23.54 -12.51 -4.85
C HIS A 576 -23.60 -12.00 -3.41
N VAL A 577 -24.44 -11.00 -3.17
CA VAL A 577 -24.76 -10.49 -1.83
C VAL A 577 -25.86 -11.36 -1.21
N PRO A 578 -25.59 -12.15 -0.15
CA PRO A 578 -26.61 -12.98 0.48
C PRO A 578 -27.59 -12.15 1.31
N ASP A 579 -28.75 -12.71 1.66
CA ASP A 579 -29.63 -12.09 2.66
C ASP A 579 -29.03 -12.22 4.07
N TYR A 580 -28.52 -11.11 4.59
CA TYR A 580 -27.93 -11.01 5.92
C TYR A 580 -28.85 -10.31 6.94
N SER A 581 -30.14 -10.14 6.65
CA SER A 581 -31.11 -9.48 7.55
C SER A 581 -31.21 -10.14 8.93
N GLN A 582 -30.94 -11.44 9.02
CA GLN A 582 -30.95 -12.20 10.27
C GLN A 582 -29.58 -12.24 10.97
N PHE A 583 -28.52 -11.73 10.34
CA PHE A 583 -27.19 -11.75 10.94
C PHE A 583 -27.16 -10.78 12.13
N LYS A 584 -26.55 -11.21 13.22
CA LYS A 584 -26.26 -10.33 14.36
C LYS A 584 -25.26 -9.28 13.91
N ASN A 585 -25.44 -8.03 14.36
CA ASN A 585 -24.44 -7.00 14.12
C ASN A 585 -23.10 -7.43 14.73
N PRO A 586 -22.01 -7.54 13.95
CA PRO A 586 -20.74 -8.07 14.45
C PRO A 586 -20.02 -7.09 15.38
N PHE A 587 -20.35 -5.80 15.35
CA PHE A 587 -19.74 -4.80 16.22
C PHE A 587 -19.88 -5.18 17.70
N ALA A 588 -18.74 -5.39 18.37
CA ALA A 588 -18.62 -5.88 19.74
C ALA A 588 -19.34 -7.23 20.02
N ALA A 589 -19.59 -8.05 19.00
CA ALA A 589 -20.28 -9.32 19.13
C ALA A 589 -19.36 -10.48 19.59
N ASN A 590 -19.98 -11.59 19.99
CA ASN A 590 -19.25 -12.82 20.27
C ASN A 590 -18.59 -13.36 18.99
N ILE A 591 -17.31 -13.71 19.08
CA ILE A 591 -16.53 -14.17 17.93
C ILE A 591 -17.11 -15.43 17.26
N CYS A 592 -17.73 -16.34 18.02
CA CYS A 592 -18.35 -17.54 17.46
C CYS A 592 -19.59 -17.18 16.63
N ASP A 593 -20.38 -16.20 17.05
CA ASP A 593 -21.51 -15.70 16.25
C ASP A 593 -21.01 -15.13 14.92
N VAL A 594 -19.95 -14.30 14.97
CA VAL A 594 -19.33 -13.71 13.76
C VAL A 594 -18.75 -14.80 12.85
N LEU A 595 -18.01 -15.77 13.39
CA LEU A 595 -17.47 -16.90 12.64
C LEU A 595 -18.55 -17.72 11.94
N TYR A 596 -19.65 -18.01 12.65
CA TYR A 596 -20.75 -18.79 12.11
C TYR A 596 -21.45 -18.06 10.96
N GLN A 597 -21.84 -16.80 11.17
CA GLN A 597 -22.69 -16.08 10.23
C GLN A 597 -21.88 -15.35 9.13
N SER A 598 -20.79 -14.66 9.50
CA SER A 598 -20.04 -13.76 8.60
C SER A 598 -18.97 -14.48 7.78
N PHE A 599 -18.51 -15.64 8.27
CA PHE A 599 -17.54 -16.50 7.58
C PHE A 599 -18.14 -17.85 7.16
N PHE A 600 -19.46 -18.00 7.30
CA PHE A 600 -20.22 -19.15 6.79
C PHE A 600 -19.72 -20.50 7.33
N LEU A 601 -19.22 -20.55 8.57
CA LEU A 601 -18.82 -21.79 9.25
C LEU A 601 -20.03 -22.59 9.75
N ARG A 602 -20.92 -22.95 8.81
CA ARG A 602 -22.19 -23.65 9.07
C ARG A 602 -22.00 -25.04 9.69
N GLU A 603 -20.85 -25.66 9.45
CA GLU A 603 -20.46 -26.99 9.96
C GLU A 603 -19.88 -26.97 11.39
N GLY A 604 -19.78 -25.80 12.03
CA GLY A 604 -19.29 -25.62 13.39
C GLY A 604 -17.82 -25.21 13.48
N PHE A 605 -17.29 -25.16 14.71
CA PHE A 605 -15.97 -24.60 15.01
C PHE A 605 -14.91 -25.64 15.38
N VAL A 606 -15.28 -26.92 15.39
CA VAL A 606 -14.38 -28.03 15.72
C VAL A 606 -13.69 -28.50 14.44
N GLY A 607 -12.37 -28.71 14.51
CA GLY A 607 -11.60 -29.20 13.37
C GLY A 607 -12.13 -30.53 12.83
N GLU A 608 -12.20 -30.65 11.50
CA GLU A 608 -12.89 -31.76 10.83
C GLU A 608 -12.30 -33.14 11.18
N TYR A 609 -10.98 -33.25 11.38
CA TYR A 609 -10.35 -34.50 11.86
C TYR A 609 -10.86 -34.91 13.24
N ALA A 610 -10.93 -33.97 14.19
CA ALA A 610 -11.42 -34.24 15.54
C ALA A 610 -12.91 -34.57 15.52
N ARG A 611 -13.70 -33.86 14.70
CA ARG A 611 -15.12 -34.17 14.47
C ARG A 611 -15.30 -35.59 13.95
N ASN A 612 -14.51 -36.01 12.97
CA ASN A 612 -14.54 -37.37 12.43
C ASN A 612 -14.16 -38.42 13.46
N LYS A 613 -13.11 -38.20 14.27
CA LYS A 613 -12.75 -39.10 15.38
C LYS A 613 -13.87 -39.24 16.42
N ILE A 614 -14.53 -38.13 16.77
CA ILE A 614 -15.68 -38.14 17.69
C ILE A 614 -16.85 -38.91 17.05
N ARG A 615 -17.12 -38.67 15.77
CA ARG A 615 -18.20 -39.34 15.02
C ARG A 615 -17.97 -40.84 14.92
N ASP A 616 -16.73 -41.30 14.72
CA ASP A 616 -16.40 -42.73 14.68
C ASP A 616 -16.64 -43.42 16.03
N VAL A 617 -16.32 -42.73 17.13
CA VAL A 617 -16.64 -43.23 18.48
C VAL A 617 -18.14 -43.21 18.73
N PHE A 618 -18.83 -42.14 18.34
CA PHE A 618 -20.27 -42.02 18.49
C PHE A 618 -21.03 -43.08 17.68
N SER A 619 -20.64 -43.32 16.43
CA SER A 619 -21.24 -44.36 15.59
C SER A 619 -21.03 -45.73 16.21
N TRP A 620 -19.81 -46.04 16.66
CA TRP A 620 -19.53 -47.28 17.38
C TRP A 620 -20.35 -47.41 18.66
N LEU A 621 -20.50 -46.34 19.45
CA LEU A 621 -21.29 -46.33 20.68
C LEU A 621 -22.78 -46.58 20.41
N ASN A 622 -23.30 -46.17 19.26
CA ASN A 622 -24.73 -46.28 18.93
C ASN A 622 -25.13 -47.54 18.14
N VAL A 623 -24.19 -48.40 17.71
CA VAL A 623 -24.55 -49.71 17.13
C VAL A 623 -25.26 -50.57 18.19
N GLU A 624 -26.46 -51.11 17.89
CA GLU A 624 -27.28 -51.88 18.84
C GLU A 624 -26.64 -53.20 19.28
N ASP A 625 -25.79 -53.79 18.44
CA ASP A 625 -25.10 -55.03 18.76
C ASP A 625 -24.09 -54.85 19.90
N ARG A 626 -24.14 -55.76 20.87
CA ARG A 626 -23.15 -55.88 21.95
C ARG A 626 -21.84 -56.43 21.39
N VAL A 627 -21.06 -55.57 20.73
CA VAL A 627 -19.73 -55.95 20.22
C VAL A 627 -18.77 -56.11 21.41
N ARG A 628 -18.21 -57.31 21.57
CA ARG A 628 -17.17 -57.60 22.58
C ARG A 628 -15.96 -56.72 22.30
N MET A 629 -15.69 -55.76 23.19
CA MET A 629 -14.60 -54.81 23.00
C MET A 629 -13.27 -55.42 23.44
N ASN A 630 -12.28 -55.45 22.56
CA ASN A 630 -10.93 -55.85 22.94
C ASN A 630 -10.24 -54.74 23.73
N LYS A 631 -9.25 -55.12 24.56
CA LYS A 631 -8.51 -54.20 25.43
C LYS A 631 -7.90 -53.02 24.67
N SER A 632 -7.30 -53.28 23.51
CA SER A 632 -6.68 -52.24 22.68
C SER A 632 -7.67 -51.17 22.23
N ARG A 633 -8.87 -51.56 21.81
CA ARG A 633 -9.92 -50.62 21.37
C ARG A 633 -10.51 -49.84 22.54
N TRP A 634 -10.64 -50.46 23.72
CA TRP A 634 -11.01 -49.75 24.96
C TRP A 634 -9.98 -48.67 25.29
N GLU A 635 -8.69 -49.01 25.27
CA GLU A 635 -7.59 -48.08 25.56
C GLU A 635 -7.55 -46.92 24.56
N GLN A 636 -7.79 -47.18 23.28
CA GLN A 636 -7.90 -46.14 22.25
C GLN A 636 -9.09 -45.19 22.52
N MET A 637 -10.26 -45.73 22.88
CA MET A 637 -11.44 -44.92 23.18
C MET A 637 -11.26 -44.08 24.44
N ASP A 638 -10.73 -44.68 25.51
CA ASP A 638 -10.45 -43.98 26.77
C ASP A 638 -9.41 -42.88 26.56
N THR A 639 -8.35 -43.16 25.80
CA THR A 639 -7.35 -42.15 25.41
C THR A 639 -8.01 -40.99 24.65
N LEU A 640 -8.84 -41.26 23.64
CA LEU A 640 -9.54 -40.21 22.89
C LEU A 640 -10.46 -39.39 23.81
N MET A 641 -11.27 -40.03 24.66
CA MET A 641 -12.15 -39.33 25.60
C MET A 641 -11.36 -38.47 26.59
N ARG A 642 -10.15 -38.88 26.98
CA ARG A 642 -9.27 -38.07 27.83
C ARG A 642 -8.72 -36.84 27.09
N LEU A 643 -8.40 -36.98 25.81
CA LEU A 643 -7.88 -35.91 24.95
C LEU A 643 -8.90 -34.83 24.61
N ILE A 644 -10.21 -35.15 24.59
CA ILE A 644 -11.25 -34.16 24.30
C ILE A 644 -11.22 -33.05 25.35
N GLY A 645 -11.00 -31.82 24.86
CA GLY A 645 -10.91 -30.61 25.67
C GLY A 645 -12.26 -29.95 25.96
N ASP A 646 -13.26 -30.13 25.09
CA ASP A 646 -14.62 -29.62 25.32
C ASP A 646 -15.32 -30.42 26.43
N PRO A 647 -15.68 -29.80 27.58
CA PRO A 647 -16.25 -30.52 28.70
C PRO A 647 -17.61 -31.15 28.38
N PHE A 648 -18.43 -30.50 27.55
CA PHE A 648 -19.77 -30.99 27.22
C PHE A 648 -19.69 -32.24 26.34
N ILE A 649 -18.90 -32.19 25.25
CA ILE A 649 -18.65 -33.34 24.38
C ILE A 649 -18.08 -34.51 25.20
N LYS A 650 -17.13 -34.23 26.09
CA LYS A 650 -16.49 -35.24 26.95
C LYS A 650 -17.49 -35.93 27.89
N ILE A 651 -18.37 -35.16 28.54
CA ILE A 651 -19.40 -35.71 29.44
C ILE A 651 -20.37 -36.61 28.65
N GLN A 652 -20.85 -36.14 27.49
CA GLN A 652 -21.80 -36.89 26.66
C GLN A 652 -21.21 -38.21 26.15
N LEU A 653 -19.97 -38.21 25.65
CA LEU A 653 -19.30 -39.43 25.19
C LEU A 653 -19.04 -40.40 26.35
N LYS A 654 -18.65 -39.92 27.53
CA LYS A 654 -18.47 -40.78 28.71
C LYS A 654 -19.77 -41.44 29.15
N GLN A 655 -20.89 -40.71 29.14
CA GLN A 655 -22.19 -41.27 29.47
C GLN A 655 -22.60 -42.39 28.49
N LEU A 656 -22.43 -42.16 27.19
CA LEU A 656 -22.69 -43.17 26.16
C LEU A 656 -21.76 -44.38 26.30
N PHE A 657 -20.48 -44.14 26.58
CA PHE A 657 -19.49 -45.19 26.81
C PHE A 657 -19.83 -46.03 28.04
N LEU A 658 -20.16 -45.40 29.17
CA LEU A 658 -20.61 -46.10 30.39
C LEU A 658 -21.91 -46.88 30.14
N LYS A 659 -22.87 -46.33 29.40
CA LYS A 659 -24.10 -47.05 29.03
C LYS A 659 -23.81 -48.31 28.21
N LYS A 660 -22.84 -48.26 27.30
CA LYS A 660 -22.46 -49.40 26.44
C LYS A 660 -21.62 -50.45 27.16
N THR A 661 -20.72 -50.02 28.08
CA THR A 661 -19.75 -50.88 28.77
C THR A 661 -20.21 -51.33 30.16
N GLY A 662 -21.11 -50.60 30.81
CA GLY A 662 -21.67 -50.90 32.13
C GLY A 662 -22.58 -52.13 32.19
N TYR A 663 -22.82 -52.81 31.05
CA TYR A 663 -23.44 -54.13 30.97
C TYR A 663 -22.43 -55.28 30.76
N LEU A 664 -21.12 -55.01 30.82
CA LEU A 664 -20.05 -55.98 30.52
C LEU A 664 -18.96 -56.09 31.60
N TYR A 665 -19.18 -55.53 32.79
CA TYR A 665 -18.39 -55.82 33.99
C TYR A 665 -19.15 -56.83 34.87
N GLU A 666 -19.33 -58.05 34.38
CA GLU A 666 -19.38 -59.22 35.26
C GLU A 666 -17.97 -59.81 35.26
N GLU A 667 -17.37 -59.87 36.44
CA GLU A 667 -16.10 -60.54 36.71
C GLU A 667 -16.16 -61.97 36.14
N THR A 668 -15.28 -62.28 35.20
CA THR A 668 -14.83 -63.65 35.03
C THR A 668 -13.52 -63.80 35.77
N ASP A 669 -13.63 -64.10 37.06
CA ASP A 669 -12.62 -64.86 37.79
C ASP A 669 -12.52 -66.27 37.16
N ASN A 670 -11.40 -66.54 36.50
CA ASN A 670 -10.56 -67.73 36.60
C ASN A 670 -9.44 -67.72 35.56
#